data_AF-A0A2A5VNU1-F1
#
_entry.id   AF-A0A2A5VNU1-F1
#
_cell.length_a   1.000
_cell.length_b   1.000
_cell.length_c   1.000
_cell.angle_alpha   90.00
_cell.angle_beta   90.00
_cell.angle_gamma   90.00
#
_symmetry.space_group_name_H-M   'P 1'
#
loop_
_entity.id
_entity.type
_entity.pdbx_description
1 polymer ?
#
loop_
_entity_poly.entity_id
_entity_poly.type
_entity_poly.pdbx_seq_one_letter_code
_entity_poly.pdbx_strand_id
1 'polypeptide(L)'
;IGDVCDDDMDGDGKFNNIDNCDGPEVNWDTTDVSIDMDQDGCLDATEDLDDDGDGVEDVNDPCTGTMYKQQWSSNSANDHDSDGCHDSEEDPDDDNDGVYDVDDDCLRGWHNWTASSSTDHDSDGCKDGGEDDDDDNDGVLDRDAMGGILDSCPTGDLDWISDASNDRDGDGCRDATEDNDDDGDEVADNNDNCSPGPLGWQLNWQSVPSTDLDGDGCRDLDEDDDDDGDTIPDSSDACPRGMTGWISDAISDMDGDGCRDMDEDTDDDGDGFQDVDDNCPNGETDWVSTSENDWDRDGCRDATEDDDDDQDTVLDSADQCPNTPLGEDIDVTGCGWFTQQDSDVDGVWDHLDNCQSTPNAMIREMFNDTHGFDVDEIGCWAGESDTDGDGKLLYIDDCPNTPAEYKTQTSVDGCHVSEYDIDEDGVSGDLVSPFGPDQCVGTSDSTTRTNYSGFGNVDAFGCWYGDDDSDADGIRLYLDQCLNTPDGESVLDASPELIGCAASQRDEDADGVMSDVDQCPDTPSGEEVQSDGDYAGCSLEERVNLGDTSAVLQKNLIWIILGTVLFIGIAVMATMLVLRRGDQSVAAGDSMFMDPHAAPMGYASAPAVAAPQMIPDYTQLPGGGSYSTGAMGETIYNAPDGSNWQMQADSSFIRIN
;
A
#
# COMPACT_ATOMS: atom_id res chain seq x y z
N ILE A 1 -109.19 92.27 -14.57
CA ILE A 1 -110.36 91.35 -14.54
C ILE A 1 -110.81 90.88 -15.94
N GLY A 2 -109.93 90.17 -16.67
CA GLY A 2 -110.33 89.27 -17.75
C GLY A 2 -110.59 89.84 -19.17
N ASP A 3 -109.78 90.77 -19.66
CA ASP A 3 -109.55 90.98 -21.10
C ASP A 3 -108.05 91.26 -21.35
N VAL A 4 -107.56 91.07 -22.58
CA VAL A 4 -106.12 91.09 -22.97
C VAL A 4 -105.52 92.51 -23.02
N CYS A 5 -105.98 93.37 -22.11
CA CYS A 5 -105.64 94.79 -21.93
C CYS A 5 -105.81 95.24 -20.46
N ASP A 6 -106.04 94.32 -19.51
CA ASP A 6 -105.67 94.57 -18.12
C ASP A 6 -104.14 94.40 -17.98
N ASP A 7 -103.52 95.21 -17.11
CA ASP A 7 -102.10 95.08 -16.75
C ASP A 7 -101.89 94.04 -15.61
N ASP A 8 -102.99 93.50 -15.08
CA ASP A 8 -103.18 92.60 -13.92
C ASP A 8 -104.39 91.68 -14.29
N MET A 9 -104.13 90.43 -14.69
CA MET A 9 -105.08 89.65 -15.51
C MET A 9 -106.15 88.91 -14.69
N ASP A 10 -105.69 88.14 -13.70
CA ASP A 10 -106.41 87.38 -12.68
C ASP A 10 -107.07 88.30 -11.63
N GLY A 11 -106.34 89.28 -11.08
CA GLY A 11 -106.79 90.19 -10.03
C GLY A 11 -106.07 90.04 -8.69
N ASP A 12 -104.85 89.51 -8.67
CA ASP A 12 -104.06 89.25 -7.45
C ASP A 12 -103.57 90.55 -6.75
N GLY A 13 -103.13 91.54 -7.53
CA GLY A 13 -102.51 92.78 -7.07
C GLY A 13 -101.08 93.08 -7.58
N LYS A 14 -100.46 92.17 -8.33
CA LYS A 14 -99.17 92.34 -9.03
C LYS A 14 -99.44 92.89 -10.45
N PHE A 15 -98.64 92.52 -11.44
CA PHE A 15 -98.75 92.99 -12.82
C PHE A 15 -98.03 92.02 -13.76
N ASN A 16 -98.67 91.62 -14.88
CA ASN A 16 -98.31 90.63 -15.93
C ASN A 16 -96.91 90.76 -16.62
N ASN A 17 -95.96 91.44 -15.98
CA ASN A 17 -94.56 91.64 -16.36
C ASN A 17 -93.62 91.60 -15.12
N ILE A 18 -94.11 91.13 -13.97
CA ILE A 18 -93.43 91.11 -12.66
C ILE A 18 -93.58 89.71 -12.06
N ASP A 19 -94.82 89.22 -11.99
CA ASP A 19 -95.20 87.81 -11.89
C ASP A 19 -94.85 87.03 -13.18
N ASN A 20 -94.79 85.70 -13.06
CA ASN A 20 -94.41 84.78 -14.14
C ASN A 20 -95.49 83.74 -14.54
N CYS A 21 -96.60 83.63 -13.81
CA CYS A 21 -97.72 82.72 -14.10
C CYS A 21 -98.90 83.39 -14.86
N ASP A 22 -99.48 82.69 -15.84
CA ASP A 22 -100.72 83.06 -16.57
C ASP A 22 -101.90 82.20 -16.03
N GLY A 23 -102.23 82.37 -14.75
CA GLY A 23 -103.08 81.45 -13.95
C GLY A 23 -104.62 81.58 -14.10
N PRO A 24 -105.42 80.53 -13.76
CA PRO A 24 -106.89 80.60 -13.70
C PRO A 24 -107.53 80.93 -12.33
N GLU A 25 -106.83 80.84 -11.21
CA GLU A 25 -107.37 81.00 -9.86
C GLU A 25 -107.34 82.47 -9.39
N VAL A 26 -108.35 82.87 -8.61
CA VAL A 26 -108.65 84.29 -8.38
C VAL A 26 -109.32 84.54 -7.02
N ASN A 27 -109.01 85.67 -6.39
CA ASN A 27 -109.53 86.11 -5.07
C ASN A 27 -108.97 85.32 -3.86
N TRP A 28 -107.68 85.03 -3.86
CA TRP A 28 -106.91 84.58 -2.68
C TRP A 28 -106.15 85.77 -2.04
N ASP A 29 -105.14 85.55 -1.17
CA ASP A 29 -104.45 86.61 -0.40
C ASP A 29 -102.92 86.57 -0.59
N THR A 30 -102.40 87.38 -1.53
CA THR A 30 -100.98 87.59 -1.90
C THR A 30 -100.13 88.30 -0.83
N THR A 31 -100.44 88.00 0.44
CA THR A 31 -99.68 88.43 1.62
C THR A 31 -99.65 87.36 2.74
N ASP A 32 -100.23 86.18 2.51
CA ASP A 32 -100.19 85.03 3.41
C ASP A 32 -99.13 84.04 2.91
N VAL A 33 -97.92 84.13 3.47
CA VAL A 33 -96.71 83.33 3.16
C VAL A 33 -96.82 81.83 3.50
N SER A 34 -98.02 81.28 3.36
CA SER A 34 -98.34 79.86 3.43
C SER A 34 -99.23 79.41 2.25
N ILE A 35 -99.40 80.28 1.24
CA ILE A 35 -100.06 80.09 -0.08
C ILE A 35 -99.47 81.01 -1.18
N ASP A 36 -98.32 81.65 -0.93
CA ASP A 36 -97.59 82.63 -1.79
C ASP A 36 -96.29 82.94 -1.04
N MET A 37 -95.36 81.98 -1.09
CA MET A 37 -94.28 81.86 -0.10
C MET A 37 -93.09 82.80 -0.38
N ASP A 38 -92.58 82.87 -1.62
CA ASP A 38 -91.56 83.88 -2.00
C ASP A 38 -92.14 85.32 -2.07
N GLN A 39 -93.43 85.43 -2.38
CA GLN A 39 -94.23 86.64 -2.67
C GLN A 39 -94.07 87.24 -4.10
N ASP A 40 -93.81 86.43 -5.13
CA ASP A 40 -93.87 86.73 -6.57
C ASP A 40 -95.29 87.16 -6.99
N GLY A 41 -96.33 86.46 -6.53
CA GLY A 41 -97.73 86.66 -6.96
C GLY A 41 -98.48 85.40 -7.38
N CYS A 42 -97.78 84.29 -7.60
CA CYS A 42 -98.36 83.01 -7.96
C CYS A 42 -98.86 82.21 -6.72
N LEU A 43 -99.84 81.32 -6.94
CA LEU A 43 -100.47 80.53 -5.89
C LEU A 43 -99.77 79.17 -5.78
N ASP A 44 -98.90 79.01 -4.77
CA ASP A 44 -98.07 77.82 -4.47
C ASP A 44 -98.65 76.53 -5.09
N ALA A 45 -99.75 76.06 -4.49
CA ALA A 45 -100.35 74.74 -4.73
C ALA A 45 -100.98 74.50 -6.11
N THR A 46 -100.93 75.44 -7.07
CA THR A 46 -101.59 75.31 -8.38
C THR A 46 -101.03 76.13 -9.55
N GLU A 47 -100.32 77.22 -9.30
CA GLU A 47 -99.99 78.23 -10.32
C GLU A 47 -98.51 78.63 -10.32
N ASP A 48 -97.85 78.51 -9.17
CA ASP A 48 -96.40 78.51 -9.11
C ASP A 48 -95.82 77.16 -9.59
N LEU A 49 -94.50 77.14 -9.74
CA LEU A 49 -93.65 75.97 -9.97
C LEU A 49 -92.31 76.05 -9.21
N ASP A 50 -92.06 77.11 -8.44
CA ASP A 50 -90.82 77.47 -7.73
C ASP A 50 -91.23 78.17 -6.40
N ASP A 51 -91.95 77.42 -5.54
CA ASP A 51 -92.76 77.87 -4.40
C ASP A 51 -92.04 78.89 -3.46
N ASP A 52 -90.71 78.85 -3.36
CA ASP A 52 -89.91 79.70 -2.46
C ASP A 52 -88.94 80.69 -3.16
N GLY A 53 -88.94 80.70 -4.50
CA GLY A 53 -88.32 81.71 -5.36
C GLY A 53 -86.80 81.59 -5.49
N ASP A 54 -86.28 80.40 -5.23
CA ASP A 54 -84.87 80.02 -5.29
C ASP A 54 -84.34 79.96 -6.73
N GLY A 55 -85.13 79.41 -7.66
CA GLY A 55 -84.76 79.18 -9.06
C GLY A 55 -84.81 77.72 -9.54
N VAL A 56 -85.10 76.75 -8.68
CA VAL A 56 -85.35 75.33 -9.03
C VAL A 56 -86.85 75.00 -8.97
N GLU A 57 -87.36 74.20 -9.92
CA GLU A 57 -88.78 73.84 -9.95
C GLU A 57 -89.14 72.80 -8.85
N ASP A 58 -90.28 72.93 -8.14
CA ASP A 58 -90.76 72.09 -7.00
C ASP A 58 -90.74 70.57 -7.26
N VAL A 59 -90.75 70.20 -8.53
CA VAL A 59 -90.74 68.80 -8.99
C VAL A 59 -89.36 68.16 -8.93
N ASN A 60 -88.33 68.97 -8.66
CA ASN A 60 -86.95 68.58 -8.43
C ASN A 60 -86.46 69.00 -7.03
N ASP A 61 -86.96 70.13 -6.47
CA ASP A 61 -86.57 70.64 -5.15
C ASP A 61 -87.18 69.85 -3.95
N PRO A 62 -86.35 69.19 -3.10
CA PRO A 62 -86.79 68.51 -1.88
C PRO A 62 -86.84 69.41 -0.63
N CYS A 63 -86.32 70.63 -0.70
CA CYS A 63 -86.37 71.68 0.31
C CYS A 63 -87.57 72.65 0.16
N THR A 64 -88.52 72.38 -0.74
CA THR A 64 -89.79 73.14 -0.83
C THR A 64 -90.55 73.21 0.51
N GLY A 65 -90.71 74.42 1.08
CA GLY A 65 -91.77 74.70 2.06
C GLY A 65 -91.42 75.63 3.23
N THR A 66 -92.46 76.14 3.91
CA THR A 66 -92.41 77.09 5.05
C THR A 66 -91.62 76.67 6.31
N MET A 67 -90.90 75.55 6.30
CA MET A 67 -89.96 75.14 7.35
C MET A 67 -88.49 75.30 6.95
N TYR A 68 -88.24 75.52 5.67
CA TYR A 68 -86.94 75.71 5.03
C TYR A 68 -86.62 77.22 4.87
N LYS A 69 -85.51 77.55 4.21
CA LYS A 69 -84.86 78.85 4.21
C LYS A 69 -85.21 79.65 2.98
N GLN A 70 -85.95 80.73 3.18
CA GLN A 70 -86.39 81.61 2.11
C GLN A 70 -85.38 82.73 1.83
N GLN A 71 -85.53 83.40 0.68
CA GLN A 71 -84.85 84.65 0.29
C GLN A 71 -83.35 84.52 -0.09
N TRP A 72 -82.97 83.38 -0.68
CA TRP A 72 -81.66 83.18 -1.31
C TRP A 72 -81.86 82.86 -2.82
N SER A 73 -81.00 82.03 -3.42
CA SER A 73 -81.15 81.52 -4.80
C SER A 73 -80.07 80.48 -5.13
N SER A 74 -80.46 79.40 -5.78
CA SER A 74 -79.63 78.31 -6.28
C SER A 74 -78.45 78.83 -7.10
N ASN A 75 -77.24 78.39 -6.74
CA ASN A 75 -75.99 78.57 -7.47
C ASN A 75 -74.82 77.90 -6.75
N SER A 76 -73.86 77.40 -7.55
CA SER A 76 -72.61 76.66 -7.22
C SER A 76 -71.61 77.35 -6.25
N ALA A 77 -72.11 77.83 -5.12
CA ALA A 77 -71.42 78.52 -4.03
C ALA A 77 -72.21 78.46 -2.71
N ASN A 78 -73.49 78.07 -2.75
CA ASN A 78 -74.39 77.91 -1.61
C ASN A 78 -75.54 76.89 -1.89
N ASP A 79 -75.35 76.12 -2.95
CA ASP A 79 -76.15 75.01 -3.51
C ASP A 79 -75.19 74.41 -4.55
N HIS A 80 -74.59 73.26 -4.24
CA HIS A 80 -73.48 72.69 -5.03
C HIS A 80 -73.96 71.70 -6.09
N ASP A 81 -74.87 70.78 -5.74
CA ASP A 81 -75.41 69.79 -6.68
C ASP A 81 -76.42 70.38 -7.69
N SER A 82 -77.13 71.47 -7.32
CA SER A 82 -78.23 72.15 -8.03
C SER A 82 -79.63 71.52 -7.90
N ASP A 83 -80.00 70.92 -6.77
CA ASP A 83 -81.35 70.41 -6.47
C ASP A 83 -82.32 71.43 -5.86
N GLY A 84 -81.83 72.52 -5.23
CA GLY A 84 -82.66 73.53 -4.57
C GLY A 84 -82.54 73.58 -3.04
N CYS A 85 -81.83 72.65 -2.40
CA CYS A 85 -81.46 72.76 -0.99
C CYS A 85 -80.29 73.75 -0.77
N HIS A 86 -80.32 74.50 0.33
CA HIS A 86 -79.18 75.35 0.72
C HIS A 86 -78.22 74.58 1.62
N ASP A 87 -77.22 73.96 1.00
CA ASP A 87 -75.96 73.48 1.57
C ASP A 87 -75.92 73.44 3.14
N SER A 88 -75.15 74.38 3.73
CA SER A 88 -74.72 74.44 5.12
C SER A 88 -75.79 74.74 6.18
N GLU A 89 -77.07 74.75 5.82
CA GLU A 89 -78.18 75.01 6.76
C GLU A 89 -79.30 73.98 6.66
N GLU A 90 -79.52 73.35 5.50
CA GLU A 90 -80.75 72.62 5.19
C GLU A 90 -80.54 71.32 4.42
N ASP A 91 -79.55 71.31 3.54
CA ASP A 91 -79.06 70.11 2.89
C ASP A 91 -78.38 69.19 3.92
N PRO A 92 -78.57 67.86 3.83
CA PRO A 92 -77.75 66.90 4.55
C PRO A 92 -76.70 66.18 3.66
N ASP A 93 -76.64 66.46 2.36
CA ASP A 93 -75.95 65.70 1.31
C ASP A 93 -75.52 66.70 0.19
N ASP A 94 -74.58 67.61 0.50
CA ASP A 94 -74.16 68.79 -0.32
C ASP A 94 -73.89 68.46 -1.83
N ASP A 95 -73.67 67.20 -2.25
CA ASP A 95 -73.50 66.78 -3.66
C ASP A 95 -74.43 65.67 -4.21
N ASN A 96 -75.36 65.16 -3.40
CA ASN A 96 -76.44 64.22 -3.76
C ASN A 96 -75.96 62.85 -4.27
N ASP A 97 -74.86 62.33 -3.72
CA ASP A 97 -74.37 60.97 -3.96
C ASP A 97 -75.07 59.92 -3.05
N GLY A 98 -75.61 60.34 -1.90
CA GLY A 98 -76.32 59.49 -0.95
C GLY A 98 -75.55 59.06 0.30
N VAL A 99 -74.31 59.53 0.50
CA VAL A 99 -73.71 59.70 1.83
C VAL A 99 -74.29 61.00 2.46
N TYR A 100 -73.99 61.31 3.72
CA TYR A 100 -74.42 62.56 4.34
C TYR A 100 -73.21 63.34 4.86
N ASP A 101 -73.27 64.67 4.82
CA ASP A 101 -72.37 65.74 5.35
C ASP A 101 -71.64 65.50 6.70
N VAL A 102 -72.02 64.46 7.44
CA VAL A 102 -71.57 64.12 8.78
C VAL A 102 -70.75 62.83 8.85
N ASP A 103 -70.84 62.01 7.80
CA ASP A 103 -70.16 60.74 7.58
C ASP A 103 -69.48 60.73 6.18
N ASP A 104 -69.33 61.90 5.55
CA ASP A 104 -68.69 62.19 4.24
C ASP A 104 -67.49 63.13 4.44
N ASP A 105 -66.30 62.78 3.91
CA ASP A 105 -65.07 63.59 4.01
C ASP A 105 -64.79 64.44 2.74
N CYS A 106 -65.49 64.19 1.62
CA CYS A 106 -65.41 64.95 0.37
C CYS A 106 -66.35 66.16 0.32
N LEU A 107 -67.60 66.03 0.79
CA LEU A 107 -68.66 67.06 0.96
C LEU A 107 -69.15 67.77 -0.31
N ARG A 108 -68.25 68.21 -1.18
CA ARG A 108 -68.54 69.02 -2.38
C ARG A 108 -67.74 68.50 -3.55
N GLY A 109 -67.87 67.20 -3.75
CA GLY A 109 -67.22 66.45 -4.80
C GLY A 109 -67.94 66.53 -6.14
N TRP A 110 -67.93 65.43 -6.88
CA TRP A 110 -68.47 65.28 -8.22
C TRP A 110 -69.93 64.84 -8.19
N HIS A 111 -70.88 65.73 -7.88
CA HIS A 111 -72.31 65.45 -7.99
C HIS A 111 -72.75 64.65 -9.25
N ASN A 112 -73.86 63.90 -9.15
CA ASN A 112 -74.45 62.98 -10.17
C ASN A 112 -73.83 61.56 -10.28
N TRP A 113 -73.48 60.92 -9.16
CA TRP A 113 -73.20 59.48 -9.07
C TRP A 113 -74.04 58.84 -7.95
N THR A 114 -73.54 57.80 -7.26
CA THR A 114 -74.18 57.22 -6.06
C THR A 114 -73.19 56.35 -5.28
N ALA A 115 -73.02 56.59 -3.99
CA ALA A 115 -72.25 55.76 -3.04
C ALA A 115 -72.52 54.26 -3.19
N SER A 116 -71.45 53.46 -3.30
CA SER A 116 -71.47 52.01 -3.32
C SER A 116 -70.06 51.43 -3.33
N SER A 117 -69.87 50.26 -2.70
CA SER A 117 -68.63 49.44 -2.66
C SER A 117 -68.17 48.90 -4.05
N SER A 118 -67.97 49.80 -5.00
CA SER A 118 -67.55 49.65 -6.41
C SER A 118 -67.46 51.00 -7.15
N THR A 119 -67.67 52.12 -6.45
CA THR A 119 -67.59 53.52 -6.88
C THR A 119 -67.17 54.47 -5.72
N ASP A 120 -66.90 53.87 -4.56
CA ASP A 120 -66.83 54.39 -3.19
C ASP A 120 -66.52 53.15 -2.33
N HIS A 121 -65.25 52.73 -2.33
CA HIS A 121 -64.86 51.39 -1.84
C HIS A 121 -64.78 51.31 -0.31
N ASP A 122 -64.20 52.31 0.36
CA ASP A 122 -64.08 52.36 1.82
C ASP A 122 -65.36 52.83 2.55
N SER A 123 -66.23 53.57 1.84
CA SER A 123 -67.46 54.24 2.31
C SER A 123 -67.28 55.60 3.03
N ASP A 124 -66.33 56.45 2.60
CA ASP A 124 -66.14 57.83 3.09
C ASP A 124 -66.83 58.95 2.27
N GLY A 125 -67.48 58.63 1.16
CA GLY A 125 -68.19 59.61 0.30
C GLY A 125 -67.31 60.29 -0.77
N CYS A 126 -66.00 60.09 -0.77
CA CYS A 126 -65.18 60.34 -1.94
C CYS A 126 -65.38 59.25 -3.00
N LYS A 127 -65.20 59.62 -4.28
CA LYS A 127 -65.51 58.72 -5.40
C LYS A 127 -64.26 58.07 -5.98
N ASP A 128 -64.23 56.73 -6.03
CA ASP A 128 -63.15 55.90 -6.63
C ASP A 128 -62.50 56.49 -7.89
N GLY A 129 -61.17 56.51 -7.93
CA GLY A 129 -60.37 56.78 -9.12
C GLY A 129 -60.32 58.25 -9.52
N GLY A 130 -60.00 59.13 -8.56
CA GLY A 130 -59.51 60.48 -8.84
C GLY A 130 -60.44 61.64 -8.47
N GLU A 131 -61.48 61.40 -7.66
CA GLU A 131 -61.97 62.40 -6.72
C GLU A 131 -61.29 62.19 -5.38
N ASP A 132 -61.44 60.95 -4.88
CA ASP A 132 -60.52 60.39 -3.92
C ASP A 132 -59.10 60.33 -4.50
N ASP A 133 -58.12 60.45 -3.60
CA ASP A 133 -56.69 60.26 -3.85
C ASP A 133 -56.16 59.01 -3.07
N ASP A 134 -56.98 58.31 -2.27
CA ASP A 134 -56.64 57.24 -1.30
C ASP A 134 -57.80 56.19 -1.22
N ASP A 135 -58.21 55.62 -2.37
CA ASP A 135 -59.46 54.84 -2.65
C ASP A 135 -59.83 53.69 -1.63
N ASP A 136 -58.95 53.29 -0.70
CA ASP A 136 -59.26 52.35 0.40
C ASP A 136 -58.89 52.80 1.83
N ASN A 137 -58.35 54.02 1.97
CA ASN A 137 -58.00 54.72 3.21
C ASN A 137 -56.94 54.04 4.10
N ASP A 138 -56.07 53.19 3.54
CA ASP A 138 -54.87 52.69 4.23
C ASP A 138 -53.82 53.80 4.52
N GLY A 139 -53.79 54.86 3.70
CA GLY A 139 -52.86 55.99 3.83
C GLY A 139 -51.72 56.04 2.81
N VAL A 140 -51.69 55.13 1.84
CA VAL A 140 -50.90 55.20 0.60
C VAL A 140 -51.80 55.74 -0.52
N LEU A 141 -51.52 56.97 -0.96
CA LEU A 141 -52.30 57.59 -2.04
C LEU A 141 -52.24 56.76 -3.33
N ASP A 142 -53.37 56.60 -4.04
CA ASP A 142 -53.53 55.94 -5.35
C ASP A 142 -52.42 56.37 -6.33
N ARG A 143 -52.10 57.69 -6.37
CA ARG A 143 -51.20 58.29 -7.37
C ARG A 143 -50.31 59.42 -6.87
N ASP A 144 -49.14 59.51 -7.51
CA ASP A 144 -48.28 60.69 -7.39
C ASP A 144 -48.83 61.90 -8.18
N ALA A 145 -48.35 63.11 -7.86
CA ALA A 145 -48.76 64.35 -8.52
C ALA A 145 -48.36 64.47 -10.02
N MET A 146 -47.79 63.42 -10.61
CA MET A 146 -47.48 63.26 -12.02
C MET A 146 -48.31 62.15 -12.70
N GLY A 147 -49.13 61.40 -11.94
CA GLY A 147 -49.95 60.29 -12.39
C GLY A 147 -49.22 58.94 -12.44
N GLY A 148 -48.07 58.82 -11.77
CA GLY A 148 -47.49 57.52 -11.42
C GLY A 148 -48.39 56.80 -10.41
N ILE A 149 -48.37 55.47 -10.46
CA ILE A 149 -48.97 54.62 -9.41
C ILE A 149 -48.12 54.79 -8.15
N LEU A 150 -48.78 54.83 -6.99
CA LEU A 150 -48.13 54.79 -5.67
C LEU A 150 -48.71 53.64 -4.84
N ASP A 151 -50.03 53.45 -4.89
CA ASP A 151 -50.68 52.21 -4.44
C ASP A 151 -50.90 51.23 -5.61
N SER A 152 -50.43 49.98 -5.48
CA SER A 152 -50.68 48.87 -6.42
C SER A 152 -52.03 48.17 -6.21
N CYS A 153 -52.60 48.27 -5.01
CA CYS A 153 -53.87 47.70 -4.58
C CYS A 153 -55.01 48.71 -4.29
N PRO A 154 -55.26 49.80 -5.08
CA PRO A 154 -56.23 50.89 -4.80
C PRO A 154 -57.62 50.59 -4.23
N THR A 155 -58.11 49.37 -4.31
CA THR A 155 -59.37 48.96 -3.70
C THR A 155 -59.15 47.65 -2.93
N GLY A 156 -58.33 47.68 -1.89
CA GLY A 156 -57.80 46.51 -1.16
C GLY A 156 -58.65 46.06 0.05
N ASP A 157 -58.02 45.38 1.02
CA ASP A 157 -58.61 45.12 2.35
C ASP A 157 -58.83 46.45 3.08
N LEU A 158 -59.98 46.60 3.75
CA LEU A 158 -60.25 47.74 4.63
C LEU A 158 -59.84 47.44 6.10
N ASP A 159 -59.97 48.44 6.99
CA ASP A 159 -59.68 48.36 8.45
C ASP A 159 -58.16 48.20 8.82
N TRP A 160 -57.21 48.61 7.96
CA TRP A 160 -55.76 48.62 8.25
C TRP A 160 -55.09 49.98 7.92
N ILE A 161 -53.74 50.02 7.93
CA ILE A 161 -52.85 51.16 7.60
C ILE A 161 -51.47 50.57 7.25
N SER A 162 -50.85 51.00 6.15
CA SER A 162 -49.47 50.68 5.75
C SER A 162 -48.45 51.03 6.84
N ASP A 163 -47.71 50.01 7.28
CA ASP A 163 -46.39 50.15 7.88
C ASP A 163 -45.50 48.97 7.51
N ALA A 164 -44.18 49.15 7.58
CA ALA A 164 -43.12 48.17 7.27
C ALA A 164 -43.08 46.91 8.18
N SER A 165 -44.24 46.43 8.62
CA SER A 165 -44.54 45.12 9.21
C SER A 165 -45.92 44.56 8.82
N ASN A 166 -46.60 45.15 7.81
CA ASN A 166 -47.87 44.67 7.22
C ASN A 166 -48.09 45.04 5.72
N ASP A 167 -47.34 46.03 5.23
CA ASP A 167 -46.98 46.38 3.85
C ASP A 167 -45.45 46.53 3.89
N ARG A 168 -44.73 45.63 3.24
CA ARG A 168 -43.29 45.50 3.42
C ARG A 168 -42.50 46.36 2.43
N ASP A 169 -42.84 46.37 1.15
CA ASP A 169 -42.11 47.13 0.13
C ASP A 169 -42.46 48.64 0.16
N GLY A 170 -43.70 48.97 0.54
CA GLY A 170 -44.26 50.32 0.63
C GLY A 170 -45.21 50.70 -0.50
N ASP A 171 -45.79 49.74 -1.23
CA ASP A 171 -46.67 49.96 -2.39
C ASP A 171 -48.18 49.88 -2.12
N GLY A 172 -48.62 49.81 -0.86
CA GLY A 172 -50.05 49.80 -0.50
C GLY A 172 -50.74 48.45 -0.65
N CYS A 173 -50.14 47.46 -1.33
CA CYS A 173 -50.60 46.08 -1.18
C CYS A 173 -50.25 45.52 0.21
N ARG A 174 -51.09 44.59 0.66
CA ARG A 174 -51.05 44.07 2.04
C ARG A 174 -50.48 42.65 2.09
N ASP A 175 -49.27 42.49 2.68
CA ASP A 175 -48.45 41.24 2.72
C ASP A 175 -49.33 39.97 2.87
N ALA A 176 -50.26 40.03 3.83
CA ALA A 176 -50.90 38.84 4.37
C ALA A 176 -52.16 38.38 3.61
N THR A 177 -52.60 39.11 2.57
CA THR A 177 -53.94 38.91 1.97
C THR A 177 -54.08 39.17 0.48
N GLU A 178 -53.40 40.18 -0.08
CA GLU A 178 -53.61 40.60 -1.47
C GLU A 178 -52.35 40.99 -2.23
N ASP A 179 -51.27 41.32 -1.51
CA ASP A 179 -49.94 41.26 -2.08
C ASP A 179 -49.58 39.81 -2.48
N ASN A 180 -48.54 39.70 -3.29
CA ASN A 180 -47.93 38.49 -3.82
C ASN A 180 -46.44 38.68 -4.19
N ASP A 181 -45.81 39.83 -3.86
CA ASP A 181 -44.44 40.25 -4.19
C ASP A 181 -43.93 41.12 -3.01
N ASP A 182 -43.93 40.57 -1.78
CA ASP A 182 -43.81 41.31 -0.49
C ASP A 182 -42.59 42.28 -0.40
N ASP A 183 -41.53 42.14 -1.21
CA ASP A 183 -40.44 43.13 -1.29
C ASP A 183 -40.16 43.77 -2.68
N GLY A 184 -41.09 43.58 -3.63
CA GLY A 184 -41.23 44.39 -4.84
C GLY A 184 -40.09 44.24 -5.83
N ASP A 185 -39.69 43.02 -6.15
CA ASP A 185 -38.55 42.72 -7.03
C ASP A 185 -38.93 42.20 -8.43
N GLU A 186 -40.23 41.98 -8.68
CA GLU A 186 -40.85 41.31 -9.84
C GLU A 186 -40.95 39.75 -9.75
N VAL A 187 -40.58 39.12 -8.62
CA VAL A 187 -40.74 37.68 -8.33
C VAL A 187 -41.73 37.43 -7.20
N ALA A 188 -42.80 36.68 -7.48
CA ALA A 188 -43.87 36.45 -6.50
C ALA A 188 -43.50 35.46 -5.37
N ASP A 189 -43.93 35.70 -4.12
CA ASP A 189 -43.50 34.94 -2.90
C ASP A 189 -43.73 33.42 -2.95
N ASN A 190 -44.63 32.94 -3.81
CA ASN A 190 -44.83 31.50 -3.99
C ASN A 190 -43.68 30.82 -4.79
N ASN A 191 -42.78 31.65 -5.30
CA ASN A 191 -41.81 31.39 -6.35
C ASN A 191 -40.44 31.97 -6.00
N ASP A 192 -40.42 32.97 -5.12
CA ASP A 192 -39.24 33.55 -4.48
C ASP A 192 -38.77 32.69 -3.27
N ASN A 193 -37.45 32.55 -3.08
CA ASN A 193 -36.83 31.91 -1.92
C ASN A 193 -36.42 32.88 -0.79
N CYS A 194 -36.36 34.19 -1.08
CA CYS A 194 -35.88 35.27 -0.23
C CYS A 194 -37.00 36.13 0.42
N SER A 195 -38.13 36.35 -0.25
CA SER A 195 -39.28 37.11 0.28
C SER A 195 -39.76 36.61 1.66
N PRO A 196 -40.18 37.51 2.56
CA PRO A 196 -40.12 38.98 2.46
C PRO A 196 -38.81 39.52 3.05
N GLY A 197 -37.75 38.72 3.16
CA GLY A 197 -36.42 39.14 3.65
C GLY A 197 -36.29 39.60 5.13
N PRO A 198 -35.12 39.41 5.77
CA PRO A 198 -34.73 40.12 6.98
C PRO A 198 -34.79 41.65 6.87
N LEU A 199 -35.41 42.32 7.86
CA LEU A 199 -35.48 43.79 7.94
C LEU A 199 -34.13 44.49 7.76
N GLY A 200 -33.97 45.19 6.63
CA GLY A 200 -32.76 45.92 6.26
C GLY A 200 -32.10 45.45 4.96
N TRP A 201 -32.64 44.41 4.33
CA TRP A 201 -32.47 44.10 2.90
C TRP A 201 -32.99 45.23 2.00
N GLN A 202 -32.60 45.21 0.73
CA GLN A 202 -32.95 46.25 -0.26
C GLN A 202 -34.12 45.78 -1.10
N LEU A 203 -35.28 46.38 -0.84
CA LEU A 203 -36.55 46.15 -1.54
C LEU A 203 -36.59 46.99 -2.85
N ASN A 204 -37.61 46.81 -3.69
CA ASN A 204 -37.83 47.65 -4.89
C ASN A 204 -36.65 47.60 -5.89
N TRP A 205 -36.15 46.40 -6.19
CA TRP A 205 -35.13 46.19 -7.23
C TRP A 205 -35.76 45.55 -8.47
N GLN A 206 -35.06 44.66 -9.18
CA GLN A 206 -35.56 43.97 -10.37
C GLN A 206 -34.82 42.64 -10.54
N SER A 207 -35.51 41.50 -10.43
CA SER A 207 -34.99 40.20 -10.86
C SER A 207 -34.66 40.23 -12.35
N VAL A 208 -33.37 40.18 -12.66
CA VAL A 208 -32.81 40.06 -14.01
C VAL A 208 -31.43 39.38 -13.95
N PRO A 209 -31.00 38.61 -14.97
CA PRO A 209 -29.69 37.89 -15.09
C PRO A 209 -28.38 38.72 -15.03
N SER A 210 -28.31 39.68 -14.13
CA SER A 210 -27.17 40.52 -13.76
C SER A 210 -27.27 41.06 -12.33
N THR A 211 -28.25 40.59 -11.56
CA THR A 211 -28.57 40.93 -10.16
C THR A 211 -29.27 39.79 -9.44
N ASP A 212 -30.00 38.96 -10.18
CA ASP A 212 -30.50 37.62 -9.82
C ASP A 212 -30.19 36.73 -11.05
N LEU A 213 -29.36 35.71 -10.90
CA LEU A 213 -28.86 34.91 -12.02
C LEU A 213 -29.72 33.68 -12.33
N ASP A 214 -30.18 32.92 -11.33
CA ASP A 214 -31.01 31.73 -11.55
C ASP A 214 -32.50 32.05 -11.80
N GLY A 215 -33.01 33.13 -11.21
CA GLY A 215 -34.39 33.61 -11.28
C GLY A 215 -35.26 33.29 -10.05
N ASP A 216 -34.68 33.10 -8.86
CA ASP A 216 -35.39 32.73 -7.62
C ASP A 216 -35.76 33.87 -6.67
N GLY A 217 -35.52 35.15 -7.03
CA GLY A 217 -35.84 36.32 -6.19
C GLY A 217 -34.83 36.64 -5.09
N CYS A 218 -33.77 35.84 -4.91
CA CYS A 218 -32.61 36.25 -4.12
C CYS A 218 -31.67 37.14 -4.95
N ARG A 219 -31.08 38.17 -4.32
CA ARG A 219 -30.09 39.04 -4.98
C ARG A 219 -28.67 38.57 -4.75
N ASP A 220 -27.96 38.30 -5.86
CA ASP A 220 -26.54 37.87 -5.96
C ASP A 220 -25.56 38.55 -4.97
N LEU A 221 -25.84 39.82 -4.62
CA LEU A 221 -24.84 40.72 -4.06
C LEU A 221 -24.71 40.62 -2.53
N ASP A 222 -25.81 40.30 -1.85
CA ASP A 222 -25.92 40.38 -0.39
C ASP A 222 -27.17 39.72 0.24
N GLU A 223 -27.98 39.01 -0.55
CA GLU A 223 -29.23 38.38 -0.09
C GLU A 223 -29.25 36.87 -0.41
N ASP A 224 -28.61 36.47 -1.52
CA ASP A 224 -28.27 35.08 -1.86
C ASP A 224 -26.96 34.57 -1.20
N ASP A 225 -26.79 33.25 -1.18
CA ASP A 225 -25.58 32.47 -0.83
C ASP A 225 -25.30 31.34 -1.89
N ASP A 226 -26.04 31.24 -3.02
CA ASP A 226 -26.11 30.14 -4.02
C ASP A 226 -26.38 30.68 -5.45
N ASP A 227 -25.53 31.61 -5.97
CA ASP A 227 -25.77 32.55 -7.10
C ASP A 227 -26.38 31.96 -8.41
N ASP A 228 -26.32 30.65 -8.67
CA ASP A 228 -26.85 30.01 -9.89
C ASP A 228 -27.84 28.83 -9.67
N GLY A 229 -28.17 28.54 -8.41
CA GLY A 229 -29.26 27.64 -7.99
C GLY A 229 -28.95 26.14 -8.09
N ASP A 230 -27.67 25.77 -8.20
CA ASP A 230 -27.20 24.38 -8.31
C ASP A 230 -27.25 23.60 -6.97
N THR A 231 -27.33 24.29 -5.82
CA THR A 231 -27.32 23.80 -4.43
C THR A 231 -25.95 23.66 -3.73
N ILE A 232 -24.85 24.07 -4.37
CA ILE A 232 -23.53 24.26 -3.77
C ILE A 232 -23.31 25.76 -3.46
N PRO A 233 -23.25 26.18 -2.17
CA PRO A 233 -23.16 27.60 -1.85
C PRO A 233 -21.83 28.24 -2.27
N ASP A 234 -21.90 29.47 -2.79
CA ASP A 234 -20.85 30.42 -3.24
C ASP A 234 -19.46 30.30 -2.59
N SER A 235 -19.48 30.03 -1.29
CA SER A 235 -18.29 29.95 -0.42
C SER A 235 -17.52 28.63 -0.50
N SER A 236 -18.09 27.63 -1.16
CA SER A 236 -17.54 26.28 -1.38
C SER A 236 -17.50 25.89 -2.86
N ASP A 237 -18.18 26.66 -3.71
CA ASP A 237 -18.28 26.47 -5.16
C ASP A 237 -17.04 27.04 -5.92
N ALA A 238 -16.61 26.37 -6.99
CA ALA A 238 -15.56 26.82 -7.92
C ALA A 238 -16.10 27.53 -9.18
N CYS A 239 -17.34 27.23 -9.56
CA CYS A 239 -18.12 27.79 -10.66
C CYS A 239 -19.32 28.68 -10.23
N PRO A 240 -19.28 29.52 -9.17
CA PRO A 240 -20.46 30.18 -8.54
C PRO A 240 -21.19 31.24 -9.36
N ARG A 241 -21.03 31.28 -10.68
CA ARG A 241 -21.82 32.06 -11.64
C ARG A 241 -21.88 31.33 -13.00
N GLY A 242 -22.13 30.03 -12.97
CA GLY A 242 -22.13 29.12 -14.09
C GLY A 242 -23.49 29.01 -14.78
N MET A 243 -23.89 27.77 -15.07
CA MET A 243 -25.11 27.43 -15.77
C MET A 243 -26.28 27.25 -14.80
N THR A 244 -27.35 28.02 -14.95
CA THR A 244 -28.51 27.90 -14.06
C THR A 244 -29.45 26.75 -14.45
N GLY A 245 -30.20 26.23 -13.46
CA GLY A 245 -31.33 25.32 -13.68
C GLY A 245 -30.99 23.84 -13.87
N TRP A 246 -29.87 23.38 -13.31
CA TRP A 246 -29.56 21.97 -13.01
C TRP A 246 -29.48 21.81 -11.47
N ILE A 247 -28.77 20.81 -10.97
CA ILE A 247 -28.35 20.68 -9.55
C ILE A 247 -27.09 19.83 -9.49
N SER A 248 -26.20 20.10 -8.53
CA SER A 248 -25.12 19.19 -8.16
C SER A 248 -25.71 17.85 -7.70
N ASP A 249 -25.38 16.80 -8.45
CA ASP A 249 -25.48 15.40 -8.04
C ASP A 249 -24.41 14.59 -8.78
N ALA A 250 -23.95 13.49 -8.19
CA ALA A 250 -22.84 12.63 -8.63
C ALA A 250 -23.08 11.86 -9.97
N ILE A 251 -23.71 12.52 -10.93
CA ILE A 251 -23.98 12.17 -12.34
C ILE A 251 -23.87 13.45 -13.25
N SER A 252 -23.68 14.65 -12.68
CA SER A 252 -23.52 15.93 -13.41
C SER A 252 -22.59 16.96 -12.76
N ASP A 253 -22.19 16.71 -11.52
CA ASP A 253 -21.03 17.27 -10.78
C ASP A 253 -20.43 16.04 -10.05
N MET A 254 -19.22 15.62 -10.41
CA MET A 254 -18.64 14.37 -9.92
C MET A 254 -17.80 14.53 -8.64
N ASP A 255 -16.99 15.57 -8.50
CA ASP A 255 -16.18 15.82 -7.29
C ASP A 255 -16.98 16.50 -6.16
N GLY A 256 -17.98 17.32 -6.49
CA GLY A 256 -18.84 18.06 -5.58
C GLY A 256 -18.50 19.55 -5.42
N ASP A 257 -17.77 20.17 -6.36
CA ASP A 257 -17.33 21.58 -6.28
C ASP A 257 -18.26 22.61 -6.95
N GLY A 258 -19.39 22.21 -7.52
CA GLY A 258 -20.36 23.09 -8.18
C GLY A 258 -20.05 23.40 -9.65
N CYS A 259 -18.88 23.02 -10.17
CA CYS A 259 -18.66 22.96 -11.61
C CYS A 259 -19.42 21.77 -12.24
N ARG A 260 -19.69 21.90 -13.55
CA ARG A 260 -20.61 21.01 -14.28
C ARG A 260 -19.90 20.22 -15.37
N ASP A 261 -19.75 18.89 -15.18
CA ASP A 261 -18.90 17.98 -16.00
C ASP A 261 -18.98 18.28 -17.51
N MET A 262 -20.20 18.42 -18.03
CA MET A 262 -20.42 18.28 -19.48
C MET A 262 -20.19 19.54 -20.31
N ASP A 263 -19.98 20.72 -19.71
CA ASP A 263 -19.65 21.95 -20.44
C ASP A 263 -19.00 23.12 -19.68
N GLU A 264 -18.86 23.08 -18.35
CA GLU A 264 -18.24 24.19 -17.58
C GLU A 264 -17.05 23.77 -16.70
N ASP A 265 -17.04 22.53 -16.22
CA ASP A 265 -15.84 21.91 -15.65
C ASP A 265 -14.79 21.53 -16.73
N THR A 266 -13.57 21.26 -16.28
CA THR A 266 -12.42 20.73 -17.03
C THR A 266 -11.47 19.88 -16.16
N ASP A 267 -11.91 19.39 -14.99
CA ASP A 267 -11.15 18.64 -13.98
C ASP A 267 -12.15 17.70 -13.23
N ASP A 268 -13.01 16.97 -13.98
CA ASP A 268 -14.25 16.25 -13.56
C ASP A 268 -14.23 15.55 -12.17
N ASP A 269 -13.08 15.09 -11.65
CA ASP A 269 -12.97 14.40 -10.35
C ASP A 269 -12.10 15.10 -9.28
N GLY A 270 -11.63 16.32 -9.57
CA GLY A 270 -10.95 17.22 -8.63
C GLY A 270 -9.49 16.87 -8.30
N ASP A 271 -8.89 15.91 -9.02
CA ASP A 271 -7.50 15.48 -8.86
C ASP A 271 -6.47 16.63 -9.09
N GLY A 272 -6.77 17.56 -10.00
CA GLY A 272 -5.89 18.63 -10.46
C GLY A 272 -5.25 18.38 -11.84
N PHE A 273 -5.71 17.36 -12.57
CA PHE A 273 -5.42 17.12 -13.98
C PHE A 273 -6.67 17.32 -14.82
N GLN A 274 -6.50 17.92 -16.01
CA GLN A 274 -7.64 18.19 -16.89
C GLN A 274 -7.99 16.97 -17.73
N ASP A 275 -9.28 16.71 -17.96
CA ASP A 275 -9.82 15.55 -18.74
C ASP A 275 -9.31 15.40 -20.19
N VAL A 276 -8.53 16.38 -20.67
CA VAL A 276 -7.83 16.39 -21.96
C VAL A 276 -6.37 15.91 -21.93
N ASP A 277 -5.74 15.96 -20.77
CA ASP A 277 -4.37 15.52 -20.48
C ASP A 277 -4.31 14.37 -19.45
N ASP A 278 -5.47 13.93 -18.94
CA ASP A 278 -5.69 12.84 -17.97
C ASP A 278 -6.14 11.50 -18.65
N ASN A 279 -5.74 10.37 -18.06
CA ASN A 279 -6.11 9.00 -18.46
C ASN A 279 -7.28 8.38 -17.66
N CYS A 280 -7.57 8.88 -16.45
CA CYS A 280 -8.67 8.47 -15.58
C CYS A 280 -9.81 9.51 -15.31
N PRO A 281 -10.29 10.37 -16.25
CA PRO A 281 -11.14 11.56 -15.98
C PRO A 281 -12.47 11.46 -15.22
N ASN A 282 -12.87 10.31 -14.70
CA ASN A 282 -14.12 10.06 -13.97
C ASN A 282 -13.80 9.05 -12.83
N GLY A 283 -12.75 9.33 -12.02
CA GLY A 283 -12.07 8.41 -11.11
C GLY A 283 -12.58 8.38 -9.66
N GLU A 284 -11.69 8.08 -8.70
CA GLU A 284 -11.89 8.34 -7.27
C GLU A 284 -11.72 9.84 -7.00
N THR A 285 -12.64 10.46 -6.26
CA THR A 285 -12.57 11.88 -5.86
C THR A 285 -11.93 12.01 -4.47
N ASP A 286 -11.91 13.21 -3.86
CA ASP A 286 -11.45 13.43 -2.46
C ASP A 286 -9.90 13.20 -2.28
N TRP A 287 -9.12 13.27 -3.38
CA TRP A 287 -7.63 13.21 -3.41
C TRP A 287 -7.03 14.29 -4.33
N VAL A 288 -5.71 14.22 -4.61
CA VAL A 288 -5.00 15.05 -5.62
C VAL A 288 -3.72 14.33 -6.09
N SER A 289 -3.34 14.50 -7.36
CA SER A 289 -2.12 13.94 -7.95
C SER A 289 -0.86 14.51 -7.30
N THR A 290 -0.02 13.61 -6.78
CA THR A 290 1.34 13.94 -6.37
C THR A 290 2.27 12.77 -6.67
N SER A 291 3.57 13.05 -6.80
CA SER A 291 4.67 12.12 -7.12
C SER A 291 4.97 11.06 -6.04
N GLU A 292 3.98 10.79 -5.19
CA GLU A 292 3.98 9.90 -4.06
C GLU A 292 2.67 9.06 -3.97
N ASN A 293 1.76 9.20 -4.96
CA ASN A 293 0.46 8.52 -5.08
C ASN A 293 -0.16 8.54 -6.51
N ASP A 294 0.49 9.23 -7.44
CA ASP A 294 0.41 9.17 -8.90
C ASP A 294 1.89 9.30 -9.35
N TRP A 295 2.52 8.18 -9.73
CA TRP A 295 3.97 8.14 -9.97
C TRP A 295 4.37 8.79 -11.30
N ASP A 296 3.62 8.51 -12.37
CA ASP A 296 3.99 8.93 -13.73
C ASP A 296 3.41 10.28 -14.15
N ARG A 297 2.30 10.69 -13.50
CA ARG A 297 1.60 11.97 -13.61
C ARG A 297 0.67 12.06 -14.80
N ASP A 298 -0.34 11.18 -14.79
CA ASP A 298 -1.40 11.12 -15.79
C ASP A 298 -2.84 11.21 -15.23
N GLY A 299 -3.02 11.45 -13.93
CA GLY A 299 -4.33 11.56 -13.26
C GLY A 299 -4.92 10.23 -12.78
N CYS A 300 -4.37 9.08 -13.20
CA CYS A 300 -4.70 7.80 -12.58
C CYS A 300 -4.00 7.64 -11.21
N ARG A 301 -4.65 6.89 -10.32
CA ARG A 301 -4.19 6.71 -8.94
C ARG A 301 -3.61 5.32 -8.70
N ASP A 302 -2.30 5.26 -8.41
CA ASP A 302 -1.50 4.04 -8.15
C ASP A 302 -2.26 2.98 -7.31
N ALA A 303 -2.99 3.46 -6.30
CA ALA A 303 -3.52 2.63 -5.22
C ALA A 303 -4.89 1.98 -5.52
N THR A 304 -5.59 2.40 -6.57
CA THR A 304 -7.04 2.14 -6.73
C THR A 304 -7.57 1.95 -8.14
N GLU A 305 -7.07 2.67 -9.14
CA GLU A 305 -7.63 2.66 -10.49
C GLU A 305 -6.62 2.61 -11.64
N ASP A 306 -5.35 2.90 -11.37
CA ASP A 306 -4.29 2.47 -12.27
C ASP A 306 -4.13 0.92 -12.22
N ASP A 307 -3.58 0.38 -13.30
CA ASP A 307 -3.21 -1.03 -13.54
C ASP A 307 -1.76 -1.10 -14.13
N ASP A 308 -1.05 0.05 -14.33
CA ASP A 308 0.24 0.21 -15.03
C ASP A 308 1.11 1.39 -14.47
N ASP A 309 1.25 1.54 -13.14
CA ASP A 309 1.86 2.63 -12.29
C ASP A 309 2.95 3.58 -12.90
N ASP A 310 3.69 3.18 -13.94
CA ASP A 310 4.80 3.94 -14.55
C ASP A 310 4.73 4.12 -16.09
N GLN A 311 3.60 3.71 -16.70
CA GLN A 311 3.32 3.69 -18.15
C GLN A 311 4.40 3.01 -19.01
N ASP A 312 5.21 2.10 -18.46
CA ASP A 312 6.18 1.33 -19.25
C ASP A 312 5.54 0.23 -20.15
N THR A 313 4.24 -0.04 -19.94
CA THR A 313 3.37 -1.05 -20.59
C THR A 313 3.43 -2.47 -20.01
N VAL A 314 4.03 -2.64 -18.82
CA VAL A 314 4.04 -3.89 -18.05
C VAL A 314 3.27 -3.72 -16.73
N LEU A 315 1.94 -3.87 -16.81
CA LEU A 315 1.01 -3.87 -15.67
C LEU A 315 1.63 -4.42 -14.37
N ASP A 316 1.61 -3.64 -13.28
CA ASP A 316 2.32 -3.90 -12.01
C ASP A 316 2.02 -5.28 -11.39
N SER A 317 0.84 -5.84 -11.65
CA SER A 317 0.48 -7.23 -11.34
C SER A 317 1.41 -8.32 -11.93
N ALA A 318 2.23 -7.97 -12.92
CA ALA A 318 3.21 -8.80 -13.60
C ALA A 318 4.66 -8.26 -13.52
N ASP A 319 4.83 -7.04 -13.01
CA ASP A 319 6.09 -6.32 -13.06
C ASP A 319 7.09 -6.67 -11.93
N GLN A 320 8.33 -6.22 -12.09
CA GLN A 320 9.42 -6.36 -11.12
C GLN A 320 10.09 -5.03 -10.73
N CYS A 321 9.74 -3.93 -11.39
CA CYS A 321 10.38 -2.63 -11.35
C CYS A 321 9.40 -1.43 -11.39
N PRO A 322 8.26 -1.41 -10.64
CA PRO A 322 7.03 -0.64 -10.94
C PRO A 322 7.11 0.86 -10.57
N ASN A 323 8.23 1.48 -10.91
CA ASN A 323 8.68 2.83 -10.61
C ASN A 323 9.72 3.19 -11.71
N THR A 324 9.49 2.73 -12.96
CA THR A 324 10.35 2.94 -14.13
C THR A 324 10.35 4.42 -14.53
N PRO A 325 11.48 4.98 -15.00
CA PRO A 325 11.48 6.33 -15.53
C PRO A 325 10.74 6.41 -16.87
N LEU A 326 9.62 7.12 -16.89
CA LEU A 326 8.78 7.41 -18.06
C LEU A 326 9.55 7.54 -19.38
N GLY A 327 9.23 6.65 -20.32
CA GLY A 327 9.79 6.65 -21.69
C GLY A 327 11.21 6.10 -21.82
N GLU A 328 11.71 5.35 -20.83
CA GLU A 328 12.90 4.52 -20.95
C GLU A 328 12.67 3.27 -21.84
N ASP A 329 13.73 2.72 -22.44
CA ASP A 329 13.64 1.43 -23.16
C ASP A 329 13.68 0.29 -22.12
N ILE A 330 12.59 -0.48 -21.99
CA ILE A 330 12.43 -1.57 -21.01
C ILE A 330 12.75 -2.97 -21.56
N ASP A 331 12.77 -3.98 -20.68
CA ASP A 331 12.82 -5.40 -21.06
C ASP A 331 11.43 -6.09 -21.09
N VAL A 332 11.29 -7.36 -20.70
CA VAL A 332 10.02 -8.07 -20.57
C VAL A 332 9.51 -8.15 -19.12
N THR A 333 10.11 -7.36 -18.23
CA THR A 333 9.86 -7.33 -16.77
C THR A 333 9.88 -5.89 -16.21
N GLY A 334 9.47 -4.92 -17.03
CA GLY A 334 9.43 -3.47 -16.77
C GLY A 334 10.78 -2.78 -16.63
N CYS A 335 11.72 -3.40 -15.92
CA CYS A 335 13.02 -2.81 -15.57
C CYS A 335 13.72 -2.08 -16.75
N GLY A 336 13.87 -0.75 -16.62
CA GLY A 336 14.52 0.12 -17.57
C GLY A 336 16.02 -0.17 -17.79
N TRP A 337 16.44 -0.14 -19.06
CA TRP A 337 17.79 -0.47 -19.52
C TRP A 337 18.91 0.43 -18.96
N PHE A 338 18.60 1.68 -18.61
CA PHE A 338 19.57 2.65 -18.09
C PHE A 338 19.47 2.85 -16.57
N THR A 339 18.42 2.38 -15.90
CA THR A 339 18.19 2.73 -14.49
C THR A 339 17.84 1.59 -13.55
N GLN A 340 17.41 0.42 -14.04
CA GLN A 340 16.96 -0.70 -13.20
C GLN A 340 17.53 -2.08 -13.56
N GLN A 341 18.12 -2.29 -14.74
CA GLN A 341 18.71 -3.58 -15.11
C GLN A 341 20.11 -3.80 -14.50
N ASP A 342 20.24 -4.84 -13.66
CA ASP A 342 21.47 -5.40 -13.08
C ASP A 342 21.40 -6.93 -13.21
N SER A 343 22.07 -7.49 -14.22
CA SER A 343 21.90 -8.88 -14.69
C SER A 343 22.56 -9.95 -13.81
N ASP A 344 23.59 -9.61 -13.02
CA ASP A 344 24.31 -10.54 -12.14
C ASP A 344 24.17 -10.21 -10.65
N VAL A 345 23.55 -9.08 -10.33
CA VAL A 345 23.20 -8.57 -9.00
C VAL A 345 24.46 -8.25 -8.18
N ASP A 346 25.42 -7.58 -8.81
CA ASP A 346 26.64 -7.11 -8.15
C ASP A 346 26.53 -5.71 -7.52
N GLY A 347 25.59 -4.88 -8.00
CA GLY A 347 25.37 -3.50 -7.59
C GLY A 347 25.65 -2.42 -8.67
N VAL A 348 26.03 -2.78 -9.90
CA VAL A 348 26.27 -1.85 -11.01
C VAL A 348 25.39 -2.20 -12.21
N TRP A 349 24.55 -1.25 -12.64
CA TRP A 349 23.61 -1.44 -13.76
C TRP A 349 24.30 -1.82 -15.09
N ASP A 350 23.67 -2.69 -15.88
CA ASP A 350 24.16 -3.31 -17.13
C ASP A 350 24.72 -2.32 -18.19
N HIS A 351 24.28 -1.07 -18.15
CA HIS A 351 24.72 -0.01 -19.08
C HIS A 351 25.99 0.75 -18.65
N LEU A 352 26.39 0.62 -17.38
CA LEU A 352 27.63 1.16 -16.79
C LEU A 352 28.66 0.07 -16.51
N ASP A 353 28.18 -1.14 -16.23
CA ASP A 353 29.00 -2.32 -16.04
C ASP A 353 29.82 -2.68 -17.30
N ASN A 354 31.03 -3.19 -17.08
CA ASN A 354 31.94 -3.70 -18.11
C ASN A 354 32.23 -5.20 -17.96
N CYS A 355 31.66 -5.86 -16.95
CA CYS A 355 32.00 -7.18 -16.44
C CYS A 355 30.78 -8.13 -16.25
N GLN A 356 29.68 -7.90 -17.00
CA GLN A 356 28.33 -8.54 -17.15
C GLN A 356 28.04 -10.01 -16.72
N SER A 357 28.80 -10.56 -15.80
CA SER A 357 28.68 -11.88 -15.18
C SER A 357 29.51 -11.95 -13.88
N THR A 358 29.72 -10.82 -13.20
CA THR A 358 30.59 -10.71 -12.03
C THR A 358 30.09 -11.66 -10.94
N PRO A 359 30.96 -12.51 -10.35
CA PRO A 359 30.54 -13.51 -9.38
C PRO A 359 29.78 -12.88 -8.21
N ASN A 360 28.58 -13.39 -7.93
CA ASN A 360 27.76 -12.91 -6.83
C ASN A 360 28.49 -12.95 -5.47
N ALA A 361 27.98 -12.17 -4.51
CA ALA A 361 28.60 -11.98 -3.20
C ALA A 361 28.96 -13.27 -2.42
N MET A 362 28.25 -14.39 -2.65
CA MET A 362 28.61 -15.67 -2.00
C MET A 362 29.91 -16.27 -2.54
N ILE A 363 30.23 -16.04 -3.81
CA ILE A 363 31.51 -16.43 -4.40
C ILE A 363 32.59 -15.43 -3.97
N ARG A 364 32.34 -14.12 -4.03
CA ARG A 364 33.33 -13.09 -3.62
C ARG A 364 33.78 -13.28 -2.17
N GLU A 365 32.86 -13.57 -1.24
CA GLU A 365 33.20 -13.84 0.17
C GLU A 365 34.07 -15.10 0.37
N MET A 366 33.95 -16.12 -0.49
CA MET A 366 34.81 -17.31 -0.43
C MET A 366 36.29 -17.02 -0.79
N PHE A 367 36.54 -15.92 -1.50
CA PHE A 367 37.84 -15.52 -2.04
C PHE A 367 38.33 -14.15 -1.53
N ASN A 368 37.64 -13.60 -0.52
CA ASN A 368 37.86 -12.27 0.05
C ASN A 368 39.30 -12.08 0.60
N ASP A 369 39.83 -13.10 1.29
CA ASP A 369 41.19 -13.08 1.87
C ASP A 369 42.31 -12.94 0.82
N THR A 370 42.07 -13.28 -0.46
CA THR A 370 43.09 -13.24 -1.53
C THR A 370 42.84 -12.16 -2.58
N HIS A 371 41.58 -11.84 -2.92
CA HIS A 371 41.23 -10.87 -3.97
C HIS A 371 40.35 -9.70 -3.50
N GLY A 372 39.96 -9.66 -2.23
CA GLY A 372 38.99 -8.71 -1.69
C GLY A 372 37.54 -9.06 -2.06
N PHE A 373 36.59 -8.32 -1.48
CA PHE A 373 35.15 -8.52 -1.68
C PHE A 373 34.49 -7.51 -2.63
N ASP A 374 35.03 -6.28 -2.64
CA ASP A 374 34.39 -5.12 -3.24
C ASP A 374 34.47 -5.14 -4.77
N VAL A 375 33.37 -4.76 -5.41
CA VAL A 375 33.26 -4.41 -6.84
C VAL A 375 33.68 -2.94 -6.99
N ASP A 376 34.26 -2.56 -8.12
CA ASP A 376 34.64 -1.18 -8.42
C ASP A 376 33.52 -0.35 -9.09
N GLU A 377 33.81 0.91 -9.41
CA GLU A 377 32.83 1.85 -10.01
C GLU A 377 32.43 1.50 -11.47
N ILE A 378 32.92 0.39 -12.03
CA ILE A 378 32.61 -0.08 -13.40
C ILE A 378 32.10 -1.53 -13.46
N GLY A 379 31.65 -2.07 -12.31
CA GLY A 379 31.04 -3.41 -12.20
C GLY A 379 32.06 -4.56 -12.18
N CYS A 380 33.36 -4.28 -12.06
CA CYS A 380 34.38 -5.33 -12.12
C CYS A 380 34.90 -5.71 -10.73
N TRP A 381 34.91 -7.01 -10.42
CA TRP A 381 35.58 -7.51 -9.21
C TRP A 381 37.06 -7.81 -9.46
N ALA A 382 37.93 -7.46 -8.50
CA ALA A 382 39.38 -7.64 -8.64
C ALA A 382 39.83 -9.11 -8.79
N GLY A 383 39.01 -10.08 -8.38
CA GLY A 383 39.23 -11.50 -8.63
C GLY A 383 39.10 -11.89 -10.11
N GLU A 384 38.47 -11.06 -10.95
CA GLU A 384 38.26 -11.31 -12.38
C GLU A 384 39.37 -10.77 -13.28
N SER A 385 40.41 -10.18 -12.70
CA SER A 385 41.61 -9.84 -13.44
C SER A 385 42.30 -11.11 -13.97
N ASP A 386 42.82 -11.07 -15.19
CA ASP A 386 43.78 -12.02 -15.73
C ASP A 386 45.16 -11.32 -15.75
N THR A 387 46.05 -11.71 -14.83
CA THR A 387 47.26 -10.92 -14.52
C THR A 387 48.44 -11.18 -15.48
N ASP A 388 48.60 -12.41 -15.96
CA ASP A 388 49.62 -12.75 -16.97
C ASP A 388 49.05 -12.95 -18.38
N GLY A 389 47.73 -13.12 -18.50
CA GLY A 389 46.95 -13.18 -19.73
C GLY A 389 46.66 -14.60 -20.26
N ASP A 390 46.81 -15.68 -19.46
CA ASP A 390 46.68 -17.05 -19.96
C ASP A 390 45.24 -17.44 -20.34
N GLY A 391 44.26 -16.69 -19.85
CA GLY A 391 42.83 -16.97 -19.98
C GLY A 391 42.16 -17.52 -18.72
N LYS A 392 42.83 -17.51 -17.56
CA LYS A 392 42.22 -17.66 -16.23
C LYS A 392 41.93 -16.31 -15.58
N LEU A 393 40.95 -16.34 -14.70
CA LEU A 393 40.60 -15.23 -13.84
C LEU A 393 41.21 -15.51 -12.46
N LEU A 394 41.77 -14.51 -11.80
CA LEU A 394 42.57 -14.65 -10.58
C LEU A 394 41.93 -15.50 -9.46
N TYR A 395 40.60 -15.50 -9.34
CA TYR A 395 39.88 -16.31 -8.33
C TYR A 395 39.75 -17.82 -8.67
N ILE A 396 40.19 -18.24 -9.86
CA ILE A 396 40.23 -19.64 -10.35
C ILE A 396 41.60 -20.00 -10.94
N ASP A 397 42.63 -19.25 -10.58
CA ASP A 397 44.00 -19.40 -11.06
C ASP A 397 44.95 -19.69 -9.90
N ASP A 398 45.44 -20.92 -9.82
CA ASP A 398 46.39 -21.33 -8.78
C ASP A 398 47.83 -20.83 -9.08
N CYS A 399 48.10 -20.34 -10.30
CA CYS A 399 49.40 -19.83 -10.76
C CYS A 399 49.31 -18.45 -11.48
N PRO A 400 48.84 -17.37 -10.81
CA PRO A 400 48.53 -16.06 -11.42
C PRO A 400 49.73 -15.20 -11.85
N ASN A 401 50.87 -15.82 -12.11
CA ASN A 401 52.11 -15.21 -12.60
C ASN A 401 52.84 -16.15 -13.59
N THR A 402 52.10 -17.01 -14.29
CA THR A 402 52.61 -17.99 -15.26
C THR A 402 53.53 -17.28 -16.27
N PRO A 403 54.77 -17.77 -16.52
CA PRO A 403 55.68 -17.12 -17.45
C PRO A 403 55.05 -16.95 -18.83
N ALA A 404 55.22 -15.79 -19.44
CA ALA A 404 54.56 -15.42 -20.70
C ALA A 404 54.98 -16.25 -21.94
N GLU A 405 55.85 -17.25 -21.78
CA GLU A 405 56.18 -18.28 -22.77
C GLU A 405 55.32 -19.57 -22.60
N TYR A 406 54.67 -19.76 -21.45
CA TYR A 406 53.83 -20.92 -21.10
C TYR A 406 52.33 -20.64 -20.99
N LYS A 407 51.91 -19.36 -20.92
CA LYS A 407 50.52 -18.81 -20.90
C LYS A 407 49.52 -19.25 -22.01
N THR A 408 49.78 -20.34 -22.72
CA THR A 408 48.88 -21.00 -23.69
C THR A 408 49.02 -22.54 -23.65
N GLN A 409 49.68 -23.05 -22.61
CA GLN A 409 50.02 -24.46 -22.35
C GLN A 409 49.69 -24.83 -20.89
N THR A 410 48.89 -23.99 -20.24
CA THR A 410 48.42 -24.07 -18.86
C THR A 410 47.28 -25.08 -18.71
N SER A 411 47.03 -25.49 -17.46
CA SER A 411 46.04 -26.50 -17.10
C SER A 411 44.63 -25.88 -16.86
N VAL A 412 43.69 -26.65 -16.30
CA VAL A 412 42.37 -26.14 -15.90
C VAL A 412 42.46 -25.09 -14.77
N ASP A 413 43.53 -25.21 -13.98
CA ASP A 413 43.95 -24.50 -12.78
C ASP A 413 44.97 -23.35 -13.03
N GLY A 414 45.24 -23.01 -14.29
CA GLY A 414 46.16 -21.90 -14.66
C GLY A 414 47.64 -22.26 -14.62
N CYS A 415 48.06 -23.20 -13.77
CA CYS A 415 49.45 -23.65 -13.71
C CYS A 415 49.96 -24.29 -15.01
N HIS A 416 51.20 -23.99 -15.41
CA HIS A 416 51.95 -24.79 -16.38
C HIS A 416 52.60 -26.00 -15.70
N VAL A 417 52.88 -27.06 -16.47
CA VAL A 417 53.51 -28.31 -15.98
C VAL A 417 54.88 -28.13 -15.30
N SER A 418 55.54 -26.97 -15.46
CA SER A 418 56.80 -26.63 -14.79
C SER A 418 56.65 -25.90 -13.45
N GLU A 419 55.44 -25.64 -12.99
CA GLU A 419 55.17 -24.77 -11.83
C GLU A 419 54.61 -25.52 -10.63
N TYR A 420 54.09 -26.73 -10.82
CA TYR A 420 53.78 -27.65 -9.73
C TYR A 420 55.04 -28.02 -8.94
N ASP A 421 54.92 -27.92 -7.61
CA ASP A 421 55.80 -28.44 -6.56
C ASP A 421 54.91 -29.46 -5.80
N ILE A 422 55.16 -30.76 -5.94
CA ILE A 422 54.21 -31.83 -5.53
C ILE A 422 54.60 -32.46 -4.20
N ASP A 423 55.88 -32.42 -3.82
CA ASP A 423 56.38 -32.90 -2.53
C ASP A 423 56.56 -31.78 -1.46
N GLU A 424 56.21 -30.55 -1.82
CA GLU A 424 56.29 -29.33 -1.01
C GLU A 424 57.74 -29.04 -0.54
N ASP A 425 58.75 -29.37 -1.35
CA ASP A 425 60.15 -29.13 -0.99
C ASP A 425 60.62 -27.69 -1.15
N GLY A 426 60.00 -26.94 -2.06
CA GLY A 426 60.29 -25.54 -2.40
C GLY A 426 60.95 -25.35 -3.77
N VAL A 427 61.10 -26.40 -4.57
CA VAL A 427 61.63 -26.36 -5.94
C VAL A 427 60.61 -26.97 -6.91
N SER A 428 59.95 -26.14 -7.72
CA SER A 428 58.93 -26.61 -8.67
C SER A 428 59.49 -27.26 -9.94
N GLY A 429 58.65 -28.08 -10.57
CA GLY A 429 58.84 -28.66 -11.91
C GLY A 429 59.01 -30.17 -11.93
N ASP A 430 58.51 -30.87 -10.92
CA ASP A 430 58.60 -32.31 -10.66
C ASP A 430 58.14 -33.12 -11.91
N LEU A 431 57.04 -32.67 -12.52
CA LEU A 431 56.44 -33.26 -13.72
C LEU A 431 57.30 -33.10 -14.99
N VAL A 432 58.42 -32.37 -14.92
CA VAL A 432 59.37 -32.12 -16.01
C VAL A 432 60.67 -32.97 -15.85
N SER A 433 60.70 -33.90 -14.90
CA SER A 433 61.81 -34.82 -14.67
C SER A 433 62.22 -35.60 -15.95
N PRO A 434 63.53 -35.78 -16.24
CA PRO A 434 64.71 -35.38 -15.45
C PRO A 434 65.30 -34.03 -15.90
N PHE A 435 64.53 -33.16 -16.56
CA PHE A 435 65.02 -31.90 -17.14
C PHE A 435 64.40 -30.64 -16.51
N GLY A 436 63.63 -30.79 -15.43
CA GLY A 436 63.07 -29.71 -14.63
C GLY A 436 64.12 -28.99 -13.76
N PRO A 437 63.71 -27.94 -13.03
CA PRO A 437 64.50 -27.33 -11.95
C PRO A 437 64.70 -28.32 -10.80
N ASP A 438 63.60 -28.96 -10.36
CA ASP A 438 63.64 -30.14 -9.53
C ASP A 438 64.29 -31.34 -10.25
N GLN A 439 64.95 -32.19 -9.46
CA GLN A 439 65.55 -33.45 -9.86
C GLN A 439 65.12 -34.64 -8.95
N CYS A 440 64.34 -34.38 -7.89
CA CYS A 440 64.13 -35.29 -6.76
C CYS A 440 62.66 -35.66 -6.42
N VAL A 441 61.64 -35.04 -7.03
CA VAL A 441 60.25 -35.54 -7.30
C VAL A 441 59.50 -36.36 -6.24
N GLY A 442 59.84 -36.23 -4.96
CA GLY A 442 59.51 -37.18 -3.90
C GLY A 442 60.38 -37.03 -2.65
N THR A 443 60.92 -35.84 -2.44
CA THR A 443 61.55 -35.37 -1.21
C THR A 443 60.59 -35.55 -0.02
N SER A 444 61.12 -35.84 1.17
CA SER A 444 60.32 -36.00 2.39
C SER A 444 59.62 -34.69 2.78
N ASP A 445 58.43 -34.79 3.39
CA ASP A 445 57.65 -33.63 3.80
C ASP A 445 58.41 -32.70 4.79
N SER A 446 57.96 -31.45 4.90
CA SER A 446 58.56 -30.43 5.76
C SER A 446 58.59 -30.82 7.25
N THR A 447 57.65 -31.66 7.69
CA THR A 447 57.60 -32.18 9.08
C THR A 447 58.74 -33.16 9.33
N THR A 448 59.00 -34.04 8.37
CA THR A 448 60.05 -35.05 8.37
C THR A 448 61.42 -34.38 8.29
N ARG A 449 61.61 -33.46 7.32
CA ARG A 449 62.82 -32.62 7.23
C ARG A 449 63.12 -31.87 8.54
N THR A 450 62.09 -31.35 9.20
CA THR A 450 62.22 -30.64 10.50
C THR A 450 62.60 -31.59 11.65
N ASN A 451 61.90 -32.72 11.77
CA ASN A 451 62.15 -33.74 12.80
C ASN A 451 63.57 -34.34 12.69
N TYR A 452 64.06 -34.52 11.47
CA TYR A 452 65.34 -35.13 11.15
C TYR A 452 66.38 -34.11 10.64
N SER A 453 66.33 -32.88 11.15
CA SER A 453 67.20 -31.74 10.76
C SER A 453 68.73 -31.95 10.84
N GLY A 454 69.21 -33.13 11.28
CA GLY A 454 70.61 -33.53 11.21
C GLY A 454 71.15 -33.71 9.78
N PHE A 455 70.28 -33.97 8.80
CA PHE A 455 70.67 -34.14 7.38
C PHE A 455 70.76 -32.82 6.59
N GLY A 456 70.43 -31.68 7.22
CA GLY A 456 70.47 -30.36 6.60
C GLY A 456 69.16 -29.97 5.90
N ASN A 457 69.27 -29.04 4.94
CA ASN A 457 68.15 -28.51 4.17
C ASN A 457 68.08 -29.17 2.79
N VAL A 458 66.94 -29.03 2.11
CA VAL A 458 66.79 -29.14 0.65
C VAL A 458 67.84 -28.29 -0.07
N ASP A 459 68.39 -28.80 -1.18
CA ASP A 459 69.36 -28.09 -2.00
C ASP A 459 68.72 -27.22 -3.12
N ALA A 460 69.42 -26.95 -4.22
CA ALA A 460 68.90 -26.14 -5.32
C ALA A 460 68.16 -26.94 -6.42
N PHE A 461 67.98 -28.24 -6.21
CA PHE A 461 67.38 -29.20 -7.14
C PHE A 461 66.34 -30.11 -6.43
N GLY A 462 65.74 -29.62 -5.34
CA GLY A 462 64.80 -30.32 -4.47
C GLY A 462 65.44 -31.30 -3.46
N CYS A 463 66.51 -31.96 -3.88
CA CYS A 463 67.12 -33.07 -3.15
C CYS A 463 67.47 -32.77 -1.67
N TRP A 464 66.89 -33.55 -0.76
CA TRP A 464 67.26 -33.59 0.67
C TRP A 464 68.12 -34.82 0.99
N TYR A 465 69.29 -34.59 1.58
CA TYR A 465 70.28 -35.64 1.91
C TYR A 465 69.80 -36.71 2.90
N GLY A 466 68.65 -36.51 3.57
CA GLY A 466 68.04 -37.56 4.40
C GLY A 466 67.31 -38.64 3.59
N ASP A 467 66.91 -38.35 2.34
CA ASP A 467 66.20 -39.27 1.45
C ASP A 467 67.12 -40.12 0.57
N ASP A 468 68.42 -39.86 0.60
CA ASP A 468 69.44 -40.72 -0.03
C ASP A 468 69.35 -42.15 0.52
N ASP A 469 69.71 -43.13 -0.31
CA ASP A 469 69.95 -44.52 0.07
C ASP A 469 71.45 -44.80 -0.20
N SER A 470 72.24 -44.95 0.87
CA SER A 470 73.71 -44.87 0.80
C SER A 470 74.41 -46.18 0.48
N ASP A 471 73.74 -47.32 0.66
CA ASP A 471 74.26 -48.66 0.39
C ASP A 471 73.33 -49.50 -0.53
N ALA A 472 72.18 -48.94 -0.92
CA ALA A 472 71.19 -49.49 -1.84
C ALA A 472 70.36 -50.65 -1.27
N ASP A 473 70.09 -50.66 0.03
CA ASP A 473 69.25 -51.67 0.70
C ASP A 473 67.73 -51.40 0.61
N GLY A 474 67.34 -50.18 0.22
CA GLY A 474 65.96 -49.73 0.07
C GLY A 474 65.42 -48.85 1.21
N ILE A 475 66.21 -48.59 2.26
CA ILE A 475 65.84 -47.71 3.38
C ILE A 475 66.51 -46.33 3.22
N ARG A 476 65.72 -45.26 3.36
CA ARG A 476 66.21 -43.87 3.34
C ARG A 476 67.08 -43.56 4.57
N LEU A 477 68.15 -42.77 4.37
CA LEU A 477 69.18 -42.44 5.36
C LEU A 477 68.63 -41.85 6.68
N TYR A 478 67.45 -41.21 6.67
CA TYR A 478 66.80 -40.69 7.88
C TYR A 478 66.08 -41.75 8.74
N LEU A 479 65.82 -42.94 8.19
CA LEU A 479 65.22 -44.09 8.87
C LEU A 479 66.22 -45.22 9.13
N ASP A 480 67.26 -45.31 8.31
CA ASP A 480 68.32 -46.31 8.39
C ASP A 480 69.19 -46.14 9.65
N GLN A 481 69.42 -47.26 10.34
CA GLN A 481 70.25 -47.36 11.54
C GLN A 481 71.53 -48.18 11.30
N CYS A 482 71.72 -48.74 10.09
CA CYS A 482 72.75 -49.73 9.76
C CYS A 482 73.77 -49.31 8.67
N LEU A 483 73.49 -48.31 7.82
CA LEU A 483 74.39 -47.46 6.99
C LEU A 483 75.41 -48.14 6.03
N ASN A 484 75.63 -49.45 6.15
CA ASN A 484 76.56 -50.28 5.38
C ASN A 484 76.02 -51.73 5.32
N THR A 485 74.74 -51.89 4.98
CA THR A 485 74.09 -53.19 4.75
C THR A 485 74.81 -53.97 3.64
N PRO A 486 75.05 -55.28 3.78
CA PRO A 486 75.80 -56.04 2.78
C PRO A 486 75.07 -56.16 1.42
N ASP A 487 75.73 -55.78 0.33
CA ASP A 487 75.24 -55.88 -1.06
C ASP A 487 74.66 -57.27 -1.38
N GLY A 488 73.34 -57.32 -1.58
CA GLY A 488 72.59 -58.53 -1.91
C GLY A 488 71.91 -59.24 -0.73
N GLU A 489 72.08 -58.75 0.50
CA GLU A 489 71.24 -59.13 1.64
C GLU A 489 69.95 -58.29 1.70
N SER A 490 68.93 -58.77 2.41
CA SER A 490 67.66 -58.07 2.59
C SER A 490 67.47 -57.65 4.03
N VAL A 491 67.16 -56.36 4.24
CA VAL A 491 66.60 -55.87 5.50
C VAL A 491 65.34 -56.66 5.88
N LEU A 492 65.08 -56.82 7.18
CA LEU A 492 63.86 -57.47 7.67
C LEU A 492 63.15 -56.54 8.67
N ASP A 493 61.85 -56.27 8.48
CA ASP A 493 61.03 -55.30 9.23
C ASP A 493 60.77 -55.64 10.72
N ALA A 494 61.68 -56.34 11.40
CA ALA A 494 61.42 -57.04 12.66
C ALA A 494 61.69 -56.23 13.95
N SER A 495 62.10 -54.96 13.88
CA SER A 495 62.13 -54.06 15.05
C SER A 495 62.25 -52.58 14.64
N PRO A 496 61.57 -51.63 15.32
CA PRO A 496 61.83 -50.20 15.14
C PRO A 496 63.22 -49.75 15.62
N GLU A 497 63.94 -50.59 16.38
CA GLU A 497 65.28 -50.29 16.91
C GLU A 497 66.42 -50.83 16.01
N LEU A 498 66.10 -51.47 14.88
CA LEU A 498 67.06 -52.03 13.91
C LEU A 498 66.57 -51.91 12.45
N ILE A 499 65.94 -50.78 12.11
CA ILE A 499 65.51 -50.45 10.73
C ILE A 499 66.77 -50.25 9.86
N GLY A 500 66.76 -50.78 8.63
CA GLY A 500 67.94 -50.84 7.76
C GLY A 500 68.88 -52.01 8.03
N CYS A 501 68.70 -52.79 9.11
CA CYS A 501 69.64 -53.88 9.41
C CYS A 501 69.21 -55.22 8.78
N ALA A 502 70.08 -55.80 7.95
CA ALA A 502 69.98 -57.18 7.47
C ALA A 502 70.28 -58.21 8.57
N ALA A 503 69.94 -59.48 8.32
CA ALA A 503 70.07 -60.56 9.31
C ALA A 503 71.49 -60.74 9.87
N SER A 504 72.55 -60.47 9.07
CA SER A 504 73.94 -60.59 9.51
C SER A 504 74.41 -59.46 10.45
N GLN A 505 73.57 -58.44 10.65
CA GLN A 505 73.86 -57.25 11.47
C GLN A 505 73.04 -57.22 12.77
N ARG A 506 72.17 -58.21 13.01
CA ARG A 506 71.25 -58.26 14.15
C ARG A 506 71.44 -59.50 15.00
N ASP A 507 71.04 -59.37 16.24
CA ASP A 507 71.11 -60.33 17.35
C ASP A 507 69.86 -60.04 18.19
N GLU A 508 68.78 -60.81 17.98
CA GLU A 508 67.44 -60.46 18.51
C GLU A 508 67.25 -60.83 19.99
N ASP A 509 67.95 -61.84 20.51
CA ASP A 509 67.87 -62.27 21.91
C ASP A 509 69.07 -61.80 22.78
N ALA A 510 70.07 -61.17 22.13
CA ALA A 510 71.29 -60.63 22.70
C ALA A 510 72.21 -61.71 23.33
N ASP A 511 72.25 -62.91 22.76
CA ASP A 511 73.18 -63.98 23.17
C ASP A 511 74.62 -63.80 22.65
N GLY A 512 74.80 -63.02 21.58
CA GLY A 512 76.09 -62.77 20.91
C GLY A 512 76.30 -63.50 19.57
N VAL A 513 75.28 -64.15 19.01
CA VAL A 513 75.24 -64.79 17.69
C VAL A 513 74.26 -64.04 16.78
N MET A 514 74.64 -63.81 15.52
CA MET A 514 73.83 -63.03 14.59
C MET A 514 72.70 -63.86 13.97
N SER A 515 71.56 -63.21 13.68
CA SER A 515 70.30 -63.82 13.23
C SER A 515 70.38 -64.55 11.88
N ASP A 516 71.43 -64.34 11.08
CA ASP A 516 71.67 -65.08 9.84
C ASP A 516 72.21 -66.51 10.07
N VAL A 517 72.85 -66.74 11.22
CA VAL A 517 73.47 -68.03 11.60
C VAL A 517 72.86 -68.67 12.85
N ASP A 518 72.21 -67.90 13.73
CA ASP A 518 71.54 -68.44 14.91
C ASP A 518 70.48 -69.51 14.55
N GLN A 519 70.38 -70.54 15.40
CA GLN A 519 69.43 -71.65 15.30
C GLN A 519 68.46 -71.71 16.50
N CYS A 520 68.56 -70.80 17.47
CA CYS A 520 67.72 -70.74 18.67
C CYS A 520 67.33 -69.28 19.07
N PRO A 521 66.43 -68.60 18.34
CA PRO A 521 66.21 -67.13 18.44
C PRO A 521 65.41 -66.64 19.66
N ASP A 522 65.48 -67.37 20.77
CA ASP A 522 64.81 -67.11 22.05
C ASP A 522 65.80 -67.34 23.23
N THR A 523 67.11 -67.45 22.96
CA THR A 523 68.13 -67.85 23.94
C THR A 523 68.46 -66.70 24.89
N PRO A 524 68.27 -66.85 26.23
CA PRO A 524 68.41 -65.71 27.13
C PRO A 524 69.84 -65.14 27.19
N SER A 525 70.01 -63.88 26.77
CA SER A 525 71.24 -63.09 26.87
C SER A 525 72.06 -63.37 28.14
N GLY A 526 73.27 -63.89 27.94
CA GLY A 526 74.24 -64.16 29.00
C GLY A 526 74.36 -65.62 29.47
N GLU A 527 73.64 -66.57 28.87
CA GLU A 527 73.94 -68.02 28.97
C GLU A 527 75.21 -68.41 28.19
N GLU A 528 75.79 -69.59 28.45
CA GLU A 528 76.90 -70.12 27.65
C GLU A 528 76.39 -70.82 26.37
N VAL A 529 76.37 -70.06 25.28
CA VAL A 529 75.89 -70.46 23.95
C VAL A 529 77.01 -71.05 23.06
N GLN A 530 76.61 -71.78 22.01
CA GLN A 530 77.55 -72.28 21.00
C GLN A 530 77.69 -71.24 19.87
N SER A 531 78.91 -70.79 19.59
CA SER A 531 79.14 -69.69 18.62
C SER A 531 79.45 -70.13 17.18
N ASP A 532 79.47 -71.45 16.89
CA ASP A 532 79.73 -71.97 15.53
C ASP A 532 79.12 -73.36 15.26
N GLY A 533 78.65 -73.59 14.03
CA GLY A 533 78.16 -74.89 13.54
C GLY A 533 76.65 -75.12 13.66
N ASP A 534 76.20 -76.37 13.48
CA ASP A 534 74.79 -76.80 13.33
C ASP A 534 73.83 -76.45 14.50
N TYR A 535 74.32 -75.80 15.55
CA TYR A 535 73.58 -75.38 16.74
C TYR A 535 74.10 -74.04 17.26
N ALA A 536 74.40 -73.09 16.37
CA ALA A 536 74.78 -71.74 16.77
C ALA A 536 73.65 -71.06 17.58
N GLY A 537 74.03 -70.21 18.54
CA GLY A 537 73.18 -69.54 19.55
C GLY A 537 72.55 -70.47 20.60
N CYS A 538 72.20 -71.70 20.23
CA CYS A 538 71.59 -72.65 21.15
C CYS A 538 72.42 -72.91 22.44
N SER A 539 71.84 -72.63 23.61
CA SER A 539 72.45 -72.96 24.90
C SER A 539 72.63 -74.47 25.12
N LEU A 540 73.36 -74.85 26.17
CA LEU A 540 73.51 -76.27 26.54
C LEU A 540 72.16 -76.99 26.81
N GLU A 541 71.09 -76.25 27.14
CA GLU A 541 69.75 -76.82 27.36
C GLU A 541 68.97 -76.97 26.04
N GLU A 542 68.91 -75.95 25.17
CA GLU A 542 68.30 -76.04 23.83
C GLU A 542 68.96 -77.13 23.00
N ARG A 543 70.30 -77.21 22.98
CA ARG A 543 71.03 -78.24 22.21
C ARG A 543 70.65 -79.66 22.63
N VAL A 544 70.34 -79.88 23.90
CA VAL A 544 69.82 -81.17 24.38
C VAL A 544 68.40 -81.44 23.86
N ASN A 545 67.55 -80.42 23.79
CA ASN A 545 66.18 -80.54 23.30
C ASN A 545 66.13 -80.73 21.76
N LEU A 546 67.03 -80.09 21.02
CA LEU A 546 67.26 -80.29 19.58
C LEU A 546 67.99 -81.61 19.25
N GLY A 547 68.47 -82.34 20.26
CA GLY A 547 69.00 -83.69 20.12
C GLY A 547 70.51 -83.80 19.86
N ASP A 548 71.29 -82.74 20.12
CA ASP A 548 72.76 -82.82 20.07
C ASP A 548 73.27 -83.89 21.05
N THR A 549 73.79 -84.97 20.49
CA THR A 549 74.38 -86.07 21.26
C THR A 549 75.59 -85.64 22.10
N SER A 550 76.26 -84.53 21.75
CA SER A 550 77.38 -83.96 22.49
C SER A 550 76.90 -83.23 23.76
N ALA A 551 75.91 -82.33 23.63
CA ALA A 551 75.24 -81.67 24.74
C ALA A 551 74.55 -82.68 25.68
N VAL A 552 73.90 -83.72 25.12
CA VAL A 552 73.30 -84.81 25.90
C VAL A 552 74.35 -85.54 26.74
N LEU A 553 75.55 -85.79 26.20
CA LEU A 553 76.68 -86.36 26.93
C LEU A 553 77.20 -85.42 28.02
N GLN A 554 77.32 -84.12 27.72
CA GLN A 554 77.81 -83.09 28.64
C GLN A 554 76.87 -82.90 29.85
N LYS A 555 75.57 -82.68 29.61
CA LYS A 555 74.54 -82.52 30.65
C LYS A 555 74.38 -83.76 31.52
N ASN A 556 74.38 -84.96 30.93
CA ASN A 556 74.13 -86.21 31.66
C ASN A 556 75.40 -86.88 32.22
N LEU A 557 76.59 -86.29 32.03
CA LEU A 557 77.87 -86.90 32.42
C LEU A 557 77.90 -87.37 33.89
N ILE A 558 77.40 -86.53 34.80
CA ILE A 558 77.31 -86.82 36.24
C ILE A 558 76.38 -88.00 36.52
N TRP A 559 75.22 -88.05 35.86
CA TRP A 559 74.23 -89.13 36.02
C TRP A 559 74.70 -90.45 35.40
N ILE A 560 75.46 -90.42 34.30
CA ILE A 560 76.08 -91.60 33.68
C ILE A 560 77.14 -92.21 34.63
N ILE A 561 77.95 -91.36 35.29
CA ILE A 561 78.94 -91.80 36.29
C ILE A 561 78.24 -92.42 37.52
N LEU A 562 77.19 -91.78 38.04
CA LEU A 562 76.41 -92.31 39.18
C LEU A 562 75.67 -93.62 38.83
N GLY A 563 75.05 -93.68 37.65
CA GLY A 563 74.29 -94.83 37.16
C GLY A 563 75.17 -96.07 36.94
N THR A 564 76.37 -95.90 36.39
CA THR A 564 77.32 -97.02 36.20
C THR A 564 77.83 -97.58 37.52
N VAL A 565 78.10 -96.74 38.53
CA VAL A 565 78.45 -97.19 39.90
C VAL A 565 77.29 -97.94 40.54
N LEU A 566 76.04 -97.46 40.38
CA LEU A 566 74.85 -98.11 40.92
C LEU A 566 74.59 -99.49 40.27
N PHE A 567 74.78 -99.60 38.95
CA PHE A 567 74.56 -100.85 38.20
C PHE A 567 75.51 -101.98 38.64
N ILE A 568 76.77 -101.63 38.92
CA ILE A 568 77.77 -102.56 39.47
C ILE A 568 77.34 -103.07 40.86
N GLY A 569 76.76 -102.21 41.71
CA GLY A 569 76.21 -102.60 43.00
C GLY A 569 75.02 -103.56 42.90
N ILE A 570 74.09 -103.30 41.99
CA ILE A 570 72.88 -104.12 41.80
C ILE A 570 73.22 -105.51 41.22
N ALA A 571 74.20 -105.59 40.30
CA ALA A 571 74.63 -106.87 39.71
C ALA A 571 75.15 -107.89 40.75
N VAL A 572 75.75 -107.42 41.85
CA VAL A 572 76.23 -108.28 42.96
C VAL A 572 75.07 -108.82 43.81
N MET A 573 73.97 -108.06 43.94
CA MET A 573 72.78 -108.47 44.71
C MET A 573 71.85 -109.41 43.93
N ALA A 574 71.71 -109.20 42.61
CA ALA A 574 70.75 -109.91 41.78
C ALA A 574 71.01 -111.42 41.61
N THR A 575 72.23 -111.90 41.90
CA THR A 575 72.58 -113.33 41.77
C THR A 575 72.19 -114.20 42.97
N MET A 576 71.73 -113.60 44.08
CA MET A 576 71.37 -114.34 45.31
C MET A 576 69.92 -114.85 45.39
N LEU A 577 69.01 -114.38 44.54
CA LEU A 577 67.56 -114.70 44.65
C LEU A 577 66.94 -115.19 43.34
N VAL A 578 67.48 -116.29 42.83
CA VAL A 578 66.67 -117.23 42.04
C VAL A 578 65.61 -117.84 42.97
N LEU A 579 64.31 -117.60 42.74
CA LEU A 579 63.21 -118.58 42.89
C LEU A 579 61.80 -117.99 42.68
N ARG A 580 61.03 -118.66 41.81
CA ARG A 580 59.54 -118.62 41.64
C ARG A 580 58.94 -117.35 40.98
N ARG A 581 57.70 -117.36 40.45
CA ARG A 581 56.94 -118.30 39.57
C ARG A 581 55.47 -117.81 39.48
N GLY A 582 55.01 -117.43 38.29
CA GLY A 582 53.59 -117.11 38.00
C GLY A 582 53.06 -115.84 38.69
N ASP A 583 51.79 -115.44 38.49
CA ASP A 583 50.78 -115.87 37.50
C ASP A 583 49.60 -114.86 37.51
N GLN A 584 48.77 -114.82 36.45
CA GLN A 584 47.43 -114.19 36.42
C GLN A 584 47.34 -112.64 36.68
N SER A 585 46.18 -111.96 36.57
CA SER A 585 45.19 -111.91 35.46
C SER A 585 44.11 -110.80 35.68
N VAL A 586 43.69 -110.11 34.60
CA VAL A 586 42.29 -109.65 34.32
C VAL A 586 41.57 -108.63 35.26
N ALA A 587 40.94 -107.62 34.61
CA ALA A 587 39.82 -106.78 35.08
C ALA A 587 40.04 -105.81 36.28
N ALA A 588 39.14 -104.86 36.60
CA ALA A 588 38.25 -103.96 35.81
C ALA A 588 37.57 -102.97 36.78
N GLY A 589 36.98 -101.88 36.27
CA GLY A 589 36.27 -100.84 37.05
C GLY A 589 36.88 -99.46 36.77
N ASP A 590 36.25 -98.45 36.17
CA ASP A 590 34.83 -98.06 35.95
C ASP A 590 34.21 -97.13 37.01
N SER A 591 33.57 -96.08 36.50
CA SER A 591 32.50 -95.26 37.08
C SER A 591 32.81 -94.17 38.13
N MET A 592 31.93 -93.15 38.07
CA MET A 592 31.51 -92.21 39.14
C MET A 592 32.37 -90.97 39.50
N PHE A 593 31.79 -89.83 39.90
CA PHE A 593 30.52 -89.12 39.56
C PHE A 593 30.44 -87.83 40.43
N MET A 594 29.74 -86.77 39.96
CA MET A 594 29.30 -85.57 40.76
C MET A 594 30.47 -84.66 41.28
N ASP A 595 30.33 -83.39 41.73
CA ASP A 595 29.16 -82.50 41.95
C ASP A 595 29.57 -80.96 41.98
N PRO A 596 28.79 -79.94 42.46
CA PRO A 596 28.19 -78.95 41.53
C PRO A 596 28.26 -77.45 41.99
N HIS A 597 27.24 -76.65 41.61
CA HIS A 597 26.94 -75.21 41.87
C HIS A 597 27.56 -74.21 40.86
N ALA A 598 26.88 -73.25 40.20
CA ALA A 598 25.74 -72.35 40.50
C ALA A 598 26.14 -71.04 41.22
N ALA A 599 25.64 -69.83 40.91
CA ALA A 599 24.79 -69.29 39.82
C ALA A 599 24.76 -67.72 39.96
N PRO A 600 23.67 -67.01 39.60
CA PRO A 600 23.17 -66.54 38.29
C PRO A 600 23.62 -65.07 38.02
N MET A 601 23.10 -64.18 37.15
CA MET A 601 21.90 -63.95 36.30
C MET A 601 22.32 -63.21 35.00
N GLY A 602 21.50 -62.98 33.97
CA GLY A 602 20.12 -63.42 33.68
C GLY A 602 19.45 -62.60 32.54
N TYR A 603 18.30 -63.10 32.07
CA TYR A 603 17.37 -62.50 31.08
C TYR A 603 17.87 -62.23 29.64
N ALA A 604 17.19 -62.89 28.69
CA ALA A 604 17.14 -62.54 27.28
C ALA A 604 15.69 -62.72 26.79
N SER A 605 15.22 -61.92 25.83
CA SER A 605 13.87 -62.06 25.28
C SER A 605 13.70 -61.55 23.84
N ALA A 606 13.67 -62.49 22.91
CA ALA A 606 12.93 -62.47 21.64
C ALA A 606 13.33 -61.44 20.53
N PRO A 607 13.01 -61.71 19.25
CA PRO A 607 13.64 -61.04 18.11
C PRO A 607 12.80 -59.92 17.48
N ALA A 608 13.47 -59.03 16.74
CA ALA A 608 12.87 -58.06 15.82
C ALA A 608 12.65 -58.67 14.41
N VAL A 609 11.80 -58.01 13.61
CA VAL A 609 11.39 -58.43 12.26
C VAL A 609 12.36 -57.92 11.20
N ALA A 610 12.52 -58.65 10.09
CA ALA A 610 13.40 -58.27 8.99
C ALA A 610 12.95 -56.98 8.28
N ALA A 611 13.91 -56.10 8.00
CA ALA A 611 13.76 -54.85 7.27
C ALA A 611 13.91 -55.04 5.74
N PRO A 612 13.44 -54.11 4.88
CA PRO A 612 13.60 -54.19 3.43
C PRO A 612 15.08 -54.20 2.99
N GLN A 613 15.31 -54.63 1.75
CA GLN A 613 16.65 -54.84 1.17
C GLN A 613 17.05 -53.80 0.11
N MET A 614 16.15 -52.87 -0.20
CA MET A 614 16.30 -51.84 -1.23
C MET A 614 15.47 -50.62 -0.81
N ILE A 615 16.02 -49.43 -1.06
CA ILE A 615 15.31 -48.14 -0.98
C ILE A 615 15.55 -47.36 -2.28
N PRO A 616 14.61 -46.52 -2.74
CA PRO A 616 14.67 -45.92 -4.07
C PRO A 616 15.57 -44.68 -4.16
N ASP A 617 15.97 -44.09 -3.02
CA ASP A 617 16.62 -42.77 -2.96
C ASP A 617 17.33 -42.55 -1.60
N TYR A 618 18.26 -41.59 -1.56
CA TYR A 618 19.04 -41.24 -0.36
C TYR A 618 18.20 -40.70 0.81
N THR A 619 17.03 -40.11 0.55
CA THR A 619 16.12 -39.59 1.60
C THR A 619 15.60 -40.64 2.57
N GLN A 620 15.80 -41.94 2.27
CA GLN A 620 15.43 -43.07 3.12
C GLN A 620 16.62 -43.76 3.81
N LEU A 621 17.84 -43.22 3.69
CA LEU A 621 19.01 -43.68 4.43
C LEU A 621 19.00 -43.17 5.90
N PRO A 622 19.58 -43.92 6.87
CA PRO A 622 19.80 -43.40 8.21
C PRO A 622 20.88 -42.30 8.18
N GLY A 623 20.48 -41.04 8.41
CA GLY A 623 21.37 -39.88 8.30
C GLY A 623 22.58 -39.90 9.25
N GLY A 624 23.66 -39.23 8.82
CA GLY A 624 24.92 -39.12 9.58
C GLY A 624 25.95 -40.22 9.32
N GLY A 625 25.72 -41.10 8.34
CA GLY A 625 26.71 -42.07 7.85
C GLY A 625 27.77 -41.47 6.91
N SER A 626 28.81 -42.25 6.62
CA SER A 626 29.94 -41.87 5.76
C SER A 626 30.00 -42.72 4.49
N TYR A 627 30.54 -42.16 3.41
CA TYR A 627 30.79 -42.89 2.17
C TYR A 627 32.17 -43.55 2.16
N SER A 628 32.25 -44.75 1.58
CA SER A 628 33.49 -45.46 1.27
C SER A 628 33.43 -46.03 -0.16
N THR A 629 34.59 -46.29 -0.74
CA THR A 629 34.70 -46.93 -2.06
C THR A 629 35.01 -48.41 -1.88
N GLY A 630 34.19 -49.27 -2.49
CA GLY A 630 34.37 -50.72 -2.49
C GLY A 630 35.44 -51.20 -3.48
N ALA A 631 35.70 -52.51 -3.46
CA ALA A 631 36.88 -53.11 -4.09
C ALA A 631 36.85 -53.14 -5.63
N MET A 632 35.73 -52.74 -6.26
CA MET A 632 35.60 -52.58 -7.71
C MET A 632 35.19 -51.14 -8.11
N GLY A 633 35.35 -50.16 -7.21
CA GLY A 633 35.02 -48.75 -7.45
C GLY A 633 33.58 -48.36 -7.08
N GLU A 634 32.81 -49.25 -6.47
CA GLU A 634 31.42 -48.99 -6.07
C GLU A 634 31.29 -48.05 -4.87
N THR A 635 30.36 -47.09 -4.90
CA THR A 635 30.08 -46.22 -3.76
C THR A 635 29.22 -46.94 -2.71
N ILE A 636 29.70 -46.99 -1.47
CA ILE A 636 29.03 -47.62 -0.33
C ILE A 636 28.78 -46.56 0.74
N TYR A 637 27.52 -46.43 1.18
CA TYR A 637 27.15 -45.64 2.35
C TYR A 637 27.15 -46.52 3.61
N ASN A 638 27.90 -46.11 4.62
CA ASN A 638 28.09 -46.81 5.89
C ASN A 638 27.27 -46.06 6.95
N ALA A 639 26.09 -46.58 7.28
CA ALA A 639 25.14 -45.90 8.16
C ALA A 639 25.52 -46.08 9.66
N PRO A 640 25.18 -45.13 10.55
CA PRO A 640 25.57 -45.20 11.97
C PRO A 640 24.94 -46.36 12.77
N ASP A 641 23.94 -47.05 12.21
CA ASP A 641 23.35 -48.26 12.78
C ASP A 641 24.14 -49.54 12.43
N GLY A 642 25.25 -49.41 11.70
CA GLY A 642 26.08 -50.52 11.22
C GLY A 642 25.52 -51.21 9.97
N SER A 643 24.63 -50.55 9.22
CA SER A 643 24.15 -51.05 7.93
C SER A 643 24.87 -50.40 6.75
N ASN A 644 25.30 -51.21 5.79
CA ASN A 644 26.01 -50.75 4.60
C ASN A 644 25.09 -50.79 3.38
N TRP A 645 25.19 -49.80 2.50
CA TRP A 645 24.26 -49.60 1.39
C TRP A 645 25.03 -49.25 0.10
N GLN A 646 24.96 -50.13 -0.90
CA GLN A 646 25.61 -49.90 -2.18
C GLN A 646 24.73 -49.04 -3.08
N MET A 647 25.24 -47.89 -3.51
CA MET A 647 24.57 -47.01 -4.47
C MET A 647 24.54 -47.68 -5.86
N GLN A 648 23.40 -47.60 -6.54
CA GLN A 648 23.18 -48.13 -7.87
C GLN A 648 23.23 -47.01 -8.92
N ALA A 649 23.35 -47.38 -10.20
CA ALA A 649 23.42 -46.42 -11.32
C ALA A 649 22.09 -45.68 -11.62
N ASP A 650 21.01 -46.01 -10.90
CA ASP A 650 19.70 -45.34 -10.93
C ASP A 650 19.42 -44.53 -9.64
N SER A 651 20.47 -44.23 -8.86
CA SER A 651 20.44 -43.56 -7.55
C SER A 651 19.69 -44.31 -6.44
N SER A 652 19.23 -45.54 -6.68
CA SER A 652 18.70 -46.41 -5.63
C SER A 652 19.82 -47.00 -4.76
N PHE A 653 19.47 -47.46 -3.55
CA PHE A 653 20.42 -48.06 -2.62
C PHE A 653 19.99 -49.48 -2.25
N ILE A 654 20.91 -50.44 -2.38
CA ILE A 654 20.70 -51.84 -2.00
C ILE A 654 21.50 -52.12 -0.73
N ARG A 655 20.85 -52.72 0.27
CA ARG A 655 21.51 -53.06 1.54
C ARG A 655 22.46 -54.25 1.34
N ILE A 656 23.71 -54.05 1.71
CA ILE A 656 24.74 -55.10 1.81
C ILE A 656 25.01 -55.39 3.30
N ASN A 657 25.35 -56.64 3.63
CA ASN A 657 25.60 -57.13 4.98
C ASN A 657 27.10 -57.41 5.21
#